data_AF-A0A6Q2YA16-F1
#
_entry.id   AF-A0A6Q2YA16-F1
#
_cell.length_a   1.000
_cell.length_b   1.000
_cell.length_c   1.000
_cell.angle_alpha   90.00
_cell.angle_beta   90.00
_cell.angle_gamma   90.00
#
_symmetry.space_group_name_H-M   'P 1'
#
loop_
_entity.id
_entity.type
_entity.pdbx_description
1 polymer ?
#
loop_
_entity_poly.entity_id
_entity_poly.type
_entity_poly.pdbx_seq_one_letter_code
_entity_poly.pdbx_strand_id
1 'polypeptide(L)'
;MWWNRSFVSWICIPQISINCKMVSYQYGPTFLSSALMFDAVHVVVGAVKELNRSQEIGVKPLSCTSPQIWQHGTSLMNYLRMVEYDGLTGRVEFNSKGQRTNYTLRILEKHRQGHREIGIWFSNNTLAMNATSLDINVSETLANKTLIVTTILESPYVMRKGNYQEFQGNDQYEGFCVDMLRELADILKCSFRIKLVDDGLYGAPEPNGSWTGMVGELINRKADLAVAGFTITSEREKVIDFSKPFMTLGISILYRVHLGRKPGYFSFLDPFSPAVWLFMLLAYLAVSCVLFLAARLSPYEWYNPHPCLQERKDMLENQYTLGNSLWFPVGGFMQQGSEIMPRALSTRCVSGVWWMFTLIIISSYTANLAAFLTVQRMEVPIESPDDLADQTNIEYGTIQGGSTMTFFMNSRYQTYQRMWNYMHSKQPSVFVKSTEEGIARVVNSKYAFLLESTMNEYYRKLNCNLTQIGGLLDTKGYGIGMPLGSPFREEITMAILHLQENNRLEILKRRWWEGGQCPKEEDHRAKGLGMENIGGIFVVLICGLIIAVFVAIMEFVWSTRCSSVTDEVSVCQEMLTEFRNAVSCKKSSRSRRRRPLGSSAALRHPTRIALGAPRPLRFVREMRLSNGKLYSGSGPLTGGAGGQGVGVAVALPRSCTHVRICQECRRIQSLRSGTGSTRIPPSSAPLPRLPPPPAPSSSNTDSEGGGGPSPRQLHHSTPPSLWTHAPTTEQHQHRSPGRTGLRAMAWGGGGGGGGGCWGGVVQTTDICAAQ
;
A
#
# COMPACT_ATOMS: atom_id res chain seq x y z
N MET A 1 -29.10 41.77 68.72
CA MET A 1 -28.69 40.44 69.22
C MET A 1 -27.39 40.06 68.50
N TRP A 2 -26.42 39.44 69.18
CA TRP A 2 -25.10 39.05 68.63
C TRP A 2 -24.24 40.17 68.01
N TRP A 3 -23.35 40.76 68.82
CA TRP A 3 -21.93 41.09 68.54
C TRP A 3 -21.36 42.04 69.63
N ASN A 4 -21.20 41.53 70.87
CA ASN A 4 -20.12 41.94 71.77
C ASN A 4 -20.12 41.10 73.07
N ARG A 5 -19.25 40.08 73.14
CA ARG A 5 -18.92 39.33 74.37
C ARG A 5 -17.52 38.72 74.24
N SER A 6 -16.47 39.54 74.35
CA SER A 6 -15.07 39.06 74.49
C SER A 6 -14.10 40.00 75.21
N PHE A 7 -14.53 41.15 75.77
CA PHE A 7 -13.58 42.18 76.25
C PHE A 7 -13.51 42.40 77.77
N VAL A 8 -14.27 41.65 78.59
CA VAL A 8 -14.21 41.78 80.06
C VAL A 8 -14.33 40.42 80.76
N SER A 9 -13.19 39.74 80.91
CA SER A 9 -12.89 38.85 82.05
C SER A 9 -11.40 38.49 82.01
N TRP A 10 -10.84 37.99 83.12
CA TRP A 10 -9.45 37.52 83.26
C TRP A 10 -8.34 38.60 83.33
N ILE A 11 -8.42 39.46 84.35
CA ILE A 11 -7.20 39.90 85.07
C ILE A 11 -7.22 39.23 86.45
N CYS A 12 -6.68 38.02 86.52
CA CYS A 12 -6.31 37.31 87.75
C CYS A 12 -5.07 36.50 87.44
N ILE A 13 -3.91 36.93 87.94
CA ILE A 13 -2.63 36.21 87.81
C ILE A 13 -2.38 35.46 89.13
N PRO A 14 -2.37 34.12 89.10
CA PRO A 14 -1.50 33.33 89.96
C PRO A 14 -0.24 32.91 89.19
N GLN A 15 0.90 32.85 89.89
CA GLN A 15 2.17 32.42 89.31
C GLN A 15 2.08 31.02 88.71
N ILE A 16 2.38 30.89 87.41
CA ILE A 16 2.75 29.60 86.81
C ILE A 16 4.14 29.79 86.19
N SER A 17 5.11 29.04 86.71
CA SER A 17 6.46 28.97 86.16
C SER A 17 6.41 28.26 84.81
N ILE A 18 6.49 29.01 83.71
CA ILE A 18 6.60 28.43 82.37
C ILE A 18 8.07 28.13 82.12
N ASN A 19 8.42 26.86 82.34
CA ASN A 19 9.75 26.34 82.07
C ASN A 19 9.96 26.27 80.55
N CYS A 20 10.71 27.23 80.01
CA CYS A 20 10.78 27.48 78.58
C CYS A 20 11.69 26.46 77.86
N LYS A 21 11.15 25.28 77.52
CA LYS A 21 11.69 24.44 76.46
C LYS A 21 11.08 24.84 75.13
N MET A 22 11.81 25.67 74.37
CA MET A 22 11.49 25.93 72.97
C MET A 22 11.61 24.62 72.18
N VAL A 23 10.46 24.08 71.78
CA VAL A 23 10.36 23.10 70.70
C VAL A 23 9.54 23.77 69.60
N SER A 24 10.24 24.42 68.67
CA SER A 24 9.65 24.82 67.39
C SER A 24 9.12 23.57 66.68
N TYR A 25 7.92 23.67 66.11
CA TYR A 25 7.25 22.81 65.11
C TYR A 25 5.79 22.52 65.47
N GLN A 26 4.91 23.54 65.32
CA GLN A 26 3.57 23.40 64.72
C GLN A 26 2.95 24.80 64.53
N TYR A 27 2.99 25.37 63.32
CA TYR A 27 2.25 26.60 63.01
C TYR A 27 0.76 26.28 62.81
N GLY A 28 0.04 26.07 63.91
CA GLY A 28 -1.41 26.02 63.94
C GLY A 28 -2.06 27.42 64.04
N PRO A 29 -3.37 27.55 63.76
CA PRO A 29 -4.08 28.83 63.88
C PRO A 29 -4.03 29.43 65.29
N THR A 30 -3.83 28.59 66.31
CA THR A 30 -3.62 28.98 67.71
C THR A 30 -2.43 29.92 67.91
N PHE A 31 -1.32 29.71 67.19
CA PHE A 31 -0.11 30.53 67.34
C PHE A 31 -0.33 31.97 66.86
N LEU A 32 -1.04 32.15 65.74
CA LEU A 32 -1.36 33.47 65.20
C LEU A 32 -2.30 34.24 66.14
N SER A 33 -3.30 33.58 66.73
CA SER A 33 -4.17 34.20 67.73
C SER A 33 -3.40 34.64 68.97
N SER A 34 -2.45 33.85 69.48
CA SER A 34 -1.60 34.27 70.60
C SER A 34 -0.66 35.42 70.24
N ALA A 35 -0.08 35.44 69.03
CA ALA A 35 0.78 36.53 68.57
C ALA A 35 -0.01 37.85 68.42
N LEU A 36 -1.22 37.79 67.85
CA LEU A 36 -2.13 38.94 67.77
C LEU A 36 -2.57 39.44 69.16
N MET A 37 -2.78 38.54 70.13
CA MET A 37 -3.12 38.92 71.50
C MET A 37 -1.95 39.64 72.20
N PHE A 38 -0.73 39.14 71.99
CA PHE A 38 0.50 39.79 72.49
C PHE A 38 0.67 41.20 71.91
N ASP A 39 0.58 41.34 70.58
CA ASP A 39 0.68 42.62 69.89
C ASP A 39 -0.44 43.59 70.32
N ALA A 40 -1.66 43.09 70.52
CA ALA A 40 -2.79 43.91 70.97
C ALA A 40 -2.60 44.51 72.37
N VAL A 41 -1.98 43.78 73.31
CA VAL A 41 -1.63 44.32 74.63
C VAL A 41 -0.63 45.47 74.49
N HIS A 42 0.40 45.32 73.67
CA HIS A 42 1.38 46.38 73.41
C HIS A 42 0.77 47.62 72.75
N VAL A 43 -0.13 47.43 71.78
CA VAL A 43 -0.89 48.54 71.15
C VAL A 43 -1.76 49.30 72.15
N VAL A 44 -2.50 48.59 73.01
CA VAL A 44 -3.34 49.23 74.04
C VAL A 44 -2.50 49.98 75.06
N VAL A 45 -1.39 49.38 75.54
CA VAL A 45 -0.45 50.04 76.47
C VAL A 45 0.17 51.29 75.84
N GLY A 46 0.55 51.25 74.55
CA GLY A 46 1.04 52.41 73.82
C GLY A 46 0.03 53.55 73.76
N ALA A 47 -1.21 53.26 73.37
CA ALA A 47 -2.28 54.26 73.29
C ALA A 47 -2.65 54.87 74.65
N VAL A 48 -2.73 54.05 75.71
CA VAL A 48 -3.00 54.52 77.08
C VAL A 48 -1.85 55.37 77.60
N LYS A 49 -0.59 55.02 77.30
CA LYS A 49 0.58 55.80 77.69
C LYS A 49 0.59 57.20 77.07
N GLU A 50 0.29 57.33 75.77
CA GLU A 50 0.20 58.64 75.12
C GLU A 50 -1.02 59.46 75.58
N LEU A 51 -2.17 58.82 75.82
CA LEU A 51 -3.32 59.49 76.42
C LEU A 51 -3.00 60.02 77.83
N ASN A 52 -2.30 59.25 78.65
CA ASN A 52 -1.91 59.67 80.00
C ASN A 52 -0.84 60.77 80.01
N ARG A 53 -0.16 60.98 78.88
CA ARG A 53 0.79 62.08 78.68
C ARG A 53 0.12 63.40 78.30
N SER A 54 -1.15 63.36 77.85
CA SER A 54 -1.91 64.54 77.40
C SER A 54 -3.13 64.87 78.28
N GLN A 55 -3.69 63.89 78.99
CA GLN A 55 -4.89 64.04 79.83
C GLN A 55 -4.77 63.18 81.10
N GLU A 56 -5.23 63.68 82.24
CA GLU A 56 -5.35 62.87 83.47
C GLU A 56 -6.47 61.83 83.30
N ILE A 57 -6.12 60.55 83.34
CA ILE A 57 -7.07 59.45 83.06
C ILE A 57 -7.78 59.01 84.35
N GLY A 58 -9.06 59.36 84.49
CA GLY A 58 -9.95 58.82 85.53
C GLY A 58 -10.73 57.58 85.08
N VAL A 59 -10.66 56.48 85.84
CA VAL A 59 -11.48 55.27 85.63
C VAL A 59 -12.86 55.47 86.25
N LYS A 60 -13.93 55.35 85.45
CA LYS A 60 -15.32 55.46 85.91
C LYS A 60 -16.12 54.19 85.52
N PRO A 61 -16.81 53.52 86.47
CA PRO A 61 -17.72 52.42 86.14
C PRO A 61 -18.97 52.96 85.40
N LEU A 62 -19.41 52.24 84.39
CA LEU A 62 -20.58 52.58 83.55
C LEU A 62 -21.53 51.38 83.45
N SER A 63 -22.83 51.64 83.30
CA SER A 63 -23.85 50.61 83.05
C SER A 63 -24.27 50.59 81.59
N CYS A 64 -24.39 49.41 80.99
CA CYS A 64 -24.89 49.22 79.63
C CYS A 64 -26.36 49.66 79.43
N THR A 65 -27.12 49.87 80.51
CA THR A 65 -28.50 50.39 80.47
C THR A 65 -28.57 51.93 80.45
N SER A 66 -27.44 52.62 80.64
CA SER A 66 -27.34 54.07 80.70
C SER A 66 -26.67 54.62 79.44
N PRO A 67 -27.14 55.74 78.86
CA PRO A 67 -26.49 56.39 77.72
C PRO A 67 -25.20 57.15 78.09
N GLN A 68 -24.71 57.06 79.34
CA GLN A 68 -23.47 57.72 79.76
C GLN A 68 -22.23 57.08 79.11
N ILE A 69 -21.51 57.87 78.32
CA ILE A 69 -20.21 57.51 77.75
C ILE A 69 -19.04 57.94 78.64
N TRP A 70 -17.89 57.27 78.49
CA TRP A 70 -16.64 57.71 79.09
C TRP A 70 -16.02 58.83 78.25
N GLN A 71 -15.73 59.98 78.88
CA GLN A 71 -15.36 61.22 78.18
C GLN A 71 -14.08 61.07 77.35
N HIS A 72 -13.11 60.28 77.82
CA HIS A 72 -11.84 60.03 77.12
C HIS A 72 -11.92 58.88 76.08
N GLY A 73 -13.08 58.24 75.89
CA GLY A 73 -13.22 57.08 75.01
C GLY A 73 -12.94 57.38 73.54
N THR A 74 -13.33 58.55 73.06
CA THR A 74 -13.02 59.03 71.70
C THR A 74 -11.54 59.38 71.56
N SER A 75 -10.95 60.05 72.56
CA SER A 75 -9.51 60.33 72.63
C SER A 75 -8.69 59.04 72.57
N LEU A 76 -9.03 58.03 73.39
CA LEU A 76 -8.35 56.74 73.40
C LEU A 76 -8.47 56.03 72.05
N MET A 77 -9.62 56.07 71.40
CA MET A 77 -9.81 55.49 70.05
C MET A 77 -8.95 56.18 68.99
N ASN A 78 -8.73 57.49 69.10
CA ASN A 78 -7.82 58.22 68.22
C ASN A 78 -6.37 57.83 68.48
N TYR A 79 -5.93 57.76 69.74
CA TYR A 79 -4.59 57.29 70.09
C TYR A 79 -4.34 55.84 69.63
N LEU A 80 -5.31 54.92 69.82
CA LEU A 80 -5.23 53.54 69.33
C LEU A 80 -5.02 53.45 67.81
N ARG A 81 -5.62 54.36 67.03
CA ARG A 81 -5.43 54.43 65.57
C ARG A 81 -4.10 55.05 65.14
N MET A 82 -3.45 55.82 66.03
CA MET A 82 -2.16 56.46 65.80
C MET A 82 -0.98 55.63 66.30
N VAL A 83 -1.20 54.44 66.90
CA VAL A 83 -0.10 53.57 67.32
C VAL A 83 0.54 52.92 66.10
N GLU A 84 1.81 53.24 65.90
CA GLU A 84 2.73 52.47 65.06
C GLU A 84 3.57 51.56 65.97
N TYR A 85 3.55 50.26 65.70
CA TYR A 85 4.27 49.27 66.53
C TYR A 85 4.78 48.11 65.67
N ASP A 86 6.01 47.67 65.91
CA ASP A 86 6.61 46.52 65.27
C ASP A 86 6.56 45.31 66.22
N GLY A 87 5.58 44.43 66.00
CA GLY A 87 5.24 43.30 66.86
C GLY A 87 5.62 41.93 66.30
N LEU A 88 5.13 40.87 66.95
CA LEU A 88 5.33 39.48 66.53
C LEU A 88 4.71 39.20 65.15
N THR A 89 3.65 39.92 64.80
CA THR A 89 3.02 39.87 63.47
C THR A 89 3.60 40.90 62.49
N GLY A 90 4.76 41.47 62.78
CA GLY A 90 5.39 42.55 62.00
C GLY A 90 4.74 43.91 62.24
N ARG A 91 4.86 44.80 61.26
CA ARG A 91 4.39 46.19 61.33
C ARG A 91 2.88 46.28 61.60
N VAL A 92 2.48 47.00 62.64
CA VAL A 92 1.09 47.27 63.04
C VAL A 92 0.81 48.75 62.83
N GLU A 93 -0.08 49.06 61.90
CA GLU A 93 -0.60 50.39 61.58
C GLU A 93 -2.10 50.29 61.33
N PHE A 94 -2.88 51.32 61.61
CA PHE A 94 -4.33 51.33 61.45
C PHE A 94 -4.81 52.46 60.53
N ASN A 95 -5.84 52.18 59.72
CA ASN A 95 -6.53 53.21 58.95
C ASN A 95 -7.52 54.03 59.80
N SER A 96 -8.13 55.05 59.20
CA SER A 96 -9.14 55.91 59.83
C SER A 96 -10.40 55.18 60.35
N LYS A 97 -10.62 53.92 59.94
CA LYS A 97 -11.70 53.06 60.44
C LYS A 97 -11.25 52.15 61.60
N GLY A 98 -9.95 52.06 61.91
CA GLY A 98 -9.39 51.14 62.88
C GLY A 98 -9.09 49.74 62.34
N GLN A 99 -9.00 49.58 61.01
CA GLN A 99 -8.58 48.33 60.38
C GLN A 99 -7.07 48.35 60.15
N ARG A 100 -6.39 47.22 60.35
CA ARG A 100 -4.94 47.13 60.13
C ARG A 100 -4.60 47.31 58.64
N THR A 101 -3.61 48.15 58.38
CA THR A 101 -3.02 48.42 57.06
C THR A 101 -1.52 48.16 57.08
N ASN A 102 -0.88 48.20 55.91
CA ASN A 102 0.57 48.05 55.74
C ASN A 102 1.15 46.75 56.35
N TYR A 103 0.37 45.68 56.32
CA TYR A 103 0.78 44.37 56.81
C TYR A 103 1.33 43.50 55.66
N THR A 104 2.16 42.52 56.02
CA THR A 104 2.74 41.56 55.09
C THR A 104 2.31 40.14 55.44
N LEU A 105 2.03 39.33 54.42
CA LEU A 105 1.70 37.92 54.54
C LEU A 105 2.76 37.09 53.82
N ARG A 106 3.33 36.10 54.52
CA ARG A 106 4.31 35.18 53.95
C ARG A 106 3.58 33.99 53.34
N ILE A 107 3.84 33.68 52.08
CA ILE A 107 3.31 32.51 51.40
C ILE A 107 4.26 31.33 51.65
N LEU A 108 3.72 30.27 52.24
CA LEU A 108 4.44 29.05 52.59
C LEU A 108 3.97 27.88 51.72
N GLU A 109 4.90 27.24 51.01
CA GLU A 109 4.67 25.99 50.28
C GLU A 109 5.06 24.78 51.13
N LYS A 110 4.29 23.70 51.06
CA LYS A 110 4.59 22.45 51.79
C LYS A 110 5.54 21.56 50.98
N HIS A 111 6.81 21.56 51.37
CA HIS A 111 7.84 20.65 50.85
C HIS A 111 7.95 19.37 51.67
N ARG A 112 8.68 18.36 51.15
CA ARG A 112 8.95 17.09 51.86
C ARG A 112 9.69 17.29 53.20
N GLN A 113 10.47 18.35 53.32
CA GLN A 113 11.27 18.69 54.51
C GLN A 113 10.56 19.66 55.49
N GLY A 114 9.35 20.13 55.16
CA GLY A 114 8.62 21.13 55.94
C GLY A 114 8.03 22.24 55.07
N HIS A 115 7.59 23.33 55.70
CA HIS A 115 7.08 24.49 54.96
C HIS A 115 8.24 25.42 54.56
N ARG A 116 8.27 25.85 53.30
CA ARG A 116 9.26 26.78 52.74
C ARG A 116 8.57 28.08 52.33
N GLU A 117 9.16 29.22 52.68
CA GLU A 117 8.67 30.53 52.24
C GLU A 117 9.01 30.74 50.76
N ILE A 118 7.99 31.00 49.93
CA ILE A 118 8.13 31.19 48.48
C ILE A 118 7.91 32.65 48.06
N GLY A 119 7.14 33.43 48.82
CA GLY A 119 6.90 34.84 48.49
C GLY A 119 6.29 35.63 49.64
N ILE A 120 6.27 36.95 49.46
CA ILE A 120 5.70 37.91 50.40
C ILE A 120 4.61 38.71 49.68
N TRP A 121 3.39 38.64 50.19
CA TRP A 121 2.30 39.51 49.77
C TRP A 121 2.29 40.74 50.68
N PHE A 122 2.35 41.93 50.07
CA PHE A 122 2.23 43.20 50.76
C PHE A 122 0.78 43.70 50.64
N SER A 123 0.27 44.43 51.63
CA SER A 123 -1.10 44.98 51.53
C SER A 123 -1.24 46.18 50.56
N ASN A 124 -0.12 46.79 50.15
CA ASN A 124 -0.06 47.97 49.27
C ASN A 124 0.43 47.64 47.84
N ASN A 125 1.35 46.69 47.70
CA ASN A 125 1.82 46.17 46.41
C ASN A 125 1.15 44.83 46.09
N THR A 126 1.32 44.32 44.87
CA THR A 126 0.95 42.94 44.54
C THR A 126 1.90 41.91 45.17
N LEU A 127 1.61 40.62 44.97
CA LEU A 127 2.47 39.52 45.41
C LEU A 127 3.90 39.66 44.87
N ALA A 128 4.88 39.77 45.76
CA ALA A 128 6.30 39.64 45.42
C ALA A 128 6.75 38.20 45.73
N MET A 129 6.82 37.36 44.71
CA MET A 129 7.51 36.07 44.83
C MET A 129 9.01 36.32 44.95
N ASN A 130 9.71 35.55 45.79
CA ASN A 130 11.17 35.53 45.71
C ASN A 130 11.56 34.96 44.35
N ALA A 131 12.50 35.60 43.64
CA ALA A 131 12.93 35.16 42.31
C ALA A 131 13.27 33.66 42.29
N THR A 132 13.94 33.16 43.33
CA THR A 132 14.26 31.74 43.58
C THR A 132 13.07 30.79 43.84
N SER A 133 11.84 31.22 43.53
CA SER A 133 10.62 30.40 43.48
C SER A 133 9.86 30.48 42.15
N LEU A 134 10.15 31.48 41.30
CA LEU A 134 9.62 31.62 39.94
C LEU A 134 10.68 31.40 38.85
N ASP A 135 11.96 31.59 39.18
CA ASP A 135 12.99 30.63 38.82
C ASP A 135 12.63 29.34 39.60
N ILE A 136 12.06 28.28 39.00
CA ILE A 136 12.48 27.69 37.72
C ILE A 136 13.99 27.94 37.54
N ASN A 137 14.79 27.41 38.48
CA ASN A 137 16.15 27.07 38.13
C ASN A 137 16.04 26.14 36.91
N VAL A 138 16.45 26.65 35.75
CA VAL A 138 16.30 26.05 34.40
C VAL A 138 17.25 24.85 34.28
N SER A 139 16.99 23.85 35.11
CA SER A 139 17.65 22.54 35.25
C SER A 139 17.10 21.81 36.49
N GLU A 140 15.77 21.84 36.70
CA GLU A 140 15.09 20.65 37.25
C GLU A 140 15.16 19.51 36.21
N THR A 141 16.39 19.13 35.89
CA THR A 141 16.69 17.94 35.09
C THR A 141 15.83 16.80 35.60
N LEU A 142 15.15 16.13 34.69
CA LEU A 142 14.29 14.98 34.98
C LEU A 142 15.01 13.88 35.80
N ALA A 143 16.35 13.91 35.80
CA ALA A 143 17.28 13.38 36.81
C ALA A 143 16.62 13.06 38.16
N ASN A 144 16.64 11.77 38.50
CA ASN A 144 16.19 11.23 39.79
C ASN A 144 14.69 11.41 40.14
N LYS A 145 13.87 11.97 39.24
CA LYS A 145 12.40 11.91 39.36
C LYS A 145 11.89 10.57 38.83
N THR A 146 10.80 10.05 39.40
CA THR A 146 10.11 8.85 38.90
C THR A 146 8.77 9.26 38.30
N LEU A 147 8.64 9.16 36.98
CA LEU A 147 7.42 9.53 36.24
C LEU A 147 6.45 8.36 36.14
N ILE A 148 5.16 8.60 36.39
CA ILE A 148 4.09 7.63 36.18
C ILE A 148 3.66 7.70 34.72
N VAL A 149 3.92 6.63 33.96
CA VAL A 149 3.60 6.55 32.54
C VAL A 149 2.37 5.65 32.37
N THR A 150 1.24 6.22 31.96
CA THR A 150 0.07 5.45 31.56
C THR A 150 0.22 4.93 30.13
N THR A 151 -0.24 3.70 29.89
CA THR A 151 -0.21 3.05 28.59
C THR A 151 -1.33 2.02 28.43
N ILE A 152 -1.50 1.51 27.21
CA ILE A 152 -2.47 0.48 26.82
C ILE A 152 -1.72 -0.71 26.22
N LEU A 153 -2.24 -1.93 26.38
CA LEU A 153 -1.67 -3.12 25.74
C LEU A 153 -2.04 -3.14 24.25
N GLU A 154 -1.04 -3.02 23.39
CA GLU A 154 -1.20 -2.96 21.94
C GLU A 154 0.10 -3.47 21.27
N SER A 155 -0.01 -4.47 20.40
CA SER A 155 1.15 -5.05 19.71
C SER A 155 1.50 -4.22 18.45
N PRO A 156 2.78 -3.83 18.22
CA PRO A 156 3.99 -4.11 18.99
C PRO A 156 4.46 -2.96 19.91
N TYR A 157 3.58 -2.00 20.25
CA TYR A 157 3.92 -0.84 21.07
C TYR A 157 4.22 -1.20 22.53
N VAL A 158 3.29 -1.87 23.19
CA VAL A 158 3.42 -2.38 24.56
C VAL A 158 2.71 -3.74 24.66
N MET A 159 3.50 -4.77 24.92
CA MET A 159 3.10 -6.15 25.07
C MET A 159 3.51 -6.64 26.47
N ARG A 160 2.79 -7.64 26.99
CA ARG A 160 3.26 -8.39 28.17
C ARG A 160 4.18 -9.51 27.70
N LYS A 161 5.32 -9.68 28.38
CA LYS A 161 6.20 -10.84 28.16
C LYS A 161 5.44 -12.14 28.46
N GLY A 162 5.79 -13.23 27.76
CA GLY A 162 5.17 -14.54 28.01
C GLY A 162 5.25 -15.00 29.48
N ASN A 163 6.39 -14.74 30.13
CA ASN A 163 6.65 -15.02 31.54
C ASN A 163 6.53 -13.77 32.44
N TYR A 164 5.61 -12.83 32.15
CA TYR A 164 5.42 -11.59 32.92
C TYR A 164 5.24 -11.78 34.44
N GLN A 165 4.78 -12.95 34.90
CA GLN A 165 4.58 -13.26 36.32
C GLN A 165 5.89 -13.41 37.11
N GLU A 166 6.99 -13.73 36.44
CA GLU A 166 8.32 -13.87 37.05
C GLU A 166 9.00 -12.49 37.25
N PHE A 167 8.57 -11.48 36.50
CA PHE A 167 9.10 -10.12 36.57
C PHE A 167 8.26 -9.22 37.47
N GLN A 168 8.87 -8.16 37.98
CA GLN A 168 8.20 -7.12 38.77
C GLN A 168 8.43 -5.73 38.14
N GLY A 169 7.46 -4.83 38.30
CA GLY A 169 7.56 -3.46 37.78
C GLY A 169 7.61 -3.40 36.25
N ASN A 170 8.51 -2.58 35.70
CA ASN A 170 8.56 -2.29 34.27
C ASN A 170 8.96 -3.49 33.41
N ASP A 171 9.73 -4.44 33.96
CA ASP A 171 10.26 -5.58 33.20
C ASP A 171 9.21 -6.63 32.84
N GLN A 172 7.97 -6.49 33.32
CA GLN A 172 6.82 -7.26 32.87
C GLN A 172 6.42 -6.95 31.41
N TYR A 173 6.85 -5.79 30.90
CA TYR A 173 6.47 -5.25 29.60
C TYR A 173 7.64 -5.21 28.61
N GLU A 174 7.30 -5.32 27.33
CA GLU A 174 8.20 -5.17 26.20
C GLU A 174 7.47 -4.52 25.00
N GLY A 175 8.19 -4.07 23.99
CA GLY A 175 7.62 -3.39 22.83
C GLY A 175 8.30 -2.06 22.52
N PHE A 176 7.94 -1.47 21.39
CA PHE A 176 8.54 -0.24 20.87
C PHE A 176 8.48 0.93 21.86
N CYS A 177 7.33 1.15 22.50
CA CYS A 177 7.17 2.24 23.46
C CYS A 177 7.97 1.99 24.74
N VAL A 178 8.15 0.73 25.15
CA VAL A 178 8.94 0.36 26.33
C VAL A 178 10.44 0.61 26.08
N ASP A 179 10.96 0.23 24.92
CA ASP A 179 12.35 0.53 24.54
C ASP A 179 12.58 2.03 24.34
N MET A 180 11.65 2.74 23.70
CA MET A 180 11.72 4.21 23.55
C MET A 180 11.73 4.91 24.91
N LEU A 181 10.96 4.43 25.90
CA LEU A 181 10.98 4.96 27.26
C LEU A 181 12.30 4.74 27.98
N ARG A 182 12.99 3.61 27.73
CA ARG A 182 14.35 3.37 28.26
C ARG A 182 15.34 4.38 27.67
N GLU A 183 15.36 4.57 26.36
CA GLU A 183 16.25 5.56 25.71
C GLU A 183 15.97 7.00 26.16
N LEU A 184 14.69 7.38 26.33
CA LEU A 184 14.31 8.68 26.88
C LEU A 184 14.75 8.84 28.34
N ALA A 185 14.59 7.80 29.16
CA ALA A 185 15.05 7.79 30.56
C ALA A 185 16.58 7.92 30.67
N ASP A 186 17.33 7.26 29.77
CA ASP A 186 18.78 7.35 29.71
C ASP A 186 19.28 8.73 29.27
N ILE A 187 18.55 9.44 28.41
CA ILE A 187 18.86 10.83 28.03
C ILE A 187 18.51 11.80 29.16
N LEU A 188 17.28 11.72 29.66
CA LEU A 188 16.70 12.67 30.63
C LEU A 188 17.13 12.39 32.09
N LYS A 189 17.80 11.26 32.33
CA LYS A 189 18.23 10.72 33.64
C LYS A 189 17.10 10.46 34.65
N CYS A 190 15.85 10.42 34.19
CA CYS A 190 14.70 10.08 35.02
C CYS A 190 14.55 8.56 35.19
N SER A 191 13.80 8.18 36.23
CA SER A 191 13.16 6.87 36.30
C SER A 191 11.71 6.99 35.81
N PHE A 192 11.11 5.87 35.40
CA PHE A 192 9.69 5.81 35.08
C PHE A 192 9.04 4.56 35.68
N ARG A 193 7.72 4.58 35.83
CA ARG A 193 6.91 3.42 36.21
C ARG A 193 5.76 3.27 35.23
N ILE A 194 5.69 2.13 34.57
CA ILE A 194 4.57 1.79 33.68
C ILE A 194 3.32 1.47 34.53
N LYS A 195 2.21 2.13 34.18
CA LYS A 195 0.86 1.83 34.65
C LYS A 195 -0.01 1.52 33.43
N LEU A 196 -0.84 0.48 33.52
CA LEU A 196 -1.89 0.26 32.53
C LEU A 196 -3.07 1.18 32.85
N VAL A 197 -3.69 1.74 31.80
CA VAL A 197 -4.90 2.56 31.91
C VAL A 197 -6.06 1.77 32.53
N ASP A 198 -6.81 2.41 33.45
CA ASP A 198 -7.81 1.73 34.30
C ASP A 198 -8.96 1.08 33.49
N ASP A 199 -9.37 1.66 32.36
CA ASP A 199 -10.54 1.27 31.57
C ASP A 199 -10.23 0.58 30.21
N GLY A 200 -8.95 0.49 29.85
CA GLY A 200 -8.51 -0.06 28.56
C GLY A 200 -8.75 0.83 27.35
N LEU A 201 -8.96 2.15 27.51
CA LEU A 201 -9.26 3.07 26.40
C LEU A 201 -8.17 4.13 26.20
N TYR A 202 -8.00 4.61 24.95
CA TYR A 202 -7.14 5.78 24.67
C TYR A 202 -7.72 7.08 25.26
N GLY A 203 -9.05 7.17 25.31
CA GLY A 203 -9.78 8.33 25.80
C GLY A 203 -10.54 9.07 24.69
N ALA A 204 -11.82 9.27 24.97
CA ALA A 204 -12.80 9.99 24.16
C ALA A 204 -13.62 10.92 25.07
N PRO A 205 -14.18 12.03 24.54
CA PRO A 205 -15.01 12.94 25.31
C PRO A 205 -16.38 12.32 25.62
N GLU A 206 -16.84 12.47 26.86
CA GLU A 206 -18.17 12.06 27.29
C GLU A 206 -19.18 13.22 27.25
N PRO A 207 -20.51 12.95 27.20
CA PRO A 207 -21.54 13.99 27.14
C PRO A 207 -21.59 14.95 28.35
N ASN A 208 -21.02 14.52 29.48
CA ASN A 208 -20.88 15.29 30.72
C ASN A 208 -19.66 16.25 30.72
N GLY A 209 -18.81 16.20 29.68
CA GLY A 209 -17.58 16.98 29.57
C GLY A 209 -16.33 16.33 30.20
N SER A 210 -16.44 15.17 30.86
CA SER A 210 -15.26 14.39 31.26
C SER A 210 -14.68 13.60 30.08
N TRP A 211 -13.50 13.01 30.31
CA TRP A 211 -12.78 12.19 29.36
C TRP A 211 -12.47 10.83 29.98
N THR A 212 -12.64 9.79 29.18
CA THR A 212 -12.23 8.41 29.51
C THR A 212 -10.74 8.20 29.21
N GLY A 213 -10.24 7.00 29.52
CA GLY A 213 -8.95 6.51 29.06
C GLY A 213 -7.73 7.29 29.53
N MET A 214 -6.64 7.13 28.78
CA MET A 214 -5.37 7.81 29.06
C MET A 214 -5.51 9.35 29.09
N VAL A 215 -6.37 9.94 28.23
CA VAL A 215 -6.69 11.38 28.30
C VAL A 215 -7.27 11.76 29.67
N GLY A 216 -8.25 10.99 30.15
CA GLY A 216 -8.86 11.17 31.48
C GLY A 216 -7.85 11.02 32.62
N GLU A 217 -6.90 10.09 32.53
CA GLU A 217 -5.84 9.93 33.53
C GLU A 217 -4.90 11.14 33.61
N LEU A 218 -4.54 11.74 32.46
CA LEU A 218 -3.69 12.94 32.41
C LEU A 218 -4.42 14.19 32.96
N ILE A 219 -5.68 14.39 32.60
CA ILE A 219 -6.50 15.51 33.10
C ILE A 219 -6.65 15.43 34.62
N ASN A 220 -6.93 14.24 35.14
CA ASN A 220 -7.07 13.98 36.58
C ASN A 220 -5.73 13.85 37.32
N ARG A 221 -4.58 14.09 36.66
CA ARG A 221 -3.22 13.97 37.23
C ARG A 221 -2.95 12.60 37.89
N LYS A 222 -3.57 11.53 37.38
CA LYS A 222 -3.30 10.14 37.79
C LYS A 222 -1.98 9.61 37.20
N ALA A 223 -1.54 10.19 36.08
CA ALA A 223 -0.30 9.87 35.39
C ALA A 223 0.39 11.17 34.92
N ASP A 224 1.71 11.13 34.81
CA ASP A 224 2.55 12.25 34.36
C ASP A 224 2.72 12.27 32.84
N LEU A 225 2.72 11.08 32.21
CA LEU A 225 2.89 10.89 30.76
C LEU A 225 1.93 9.81 30.24
N ALA A 226 1.46 9.96 29.01
CA ALA A 226 0.80 8.89 28.25
C ALA A 226 1.65 8.50 27.04
N VAL A 227 2.05 7.23 26.95
CA VAL A 227 2.93 6.72 25.88
C VAL A 227 2.37 5.42 25.33
N ALA A 228 1.90 5.47 24.08
CA ALA A 228 1.33 4.36 23.31
C ALA A 228 1.34 4.75 21.81
N GLY A 229 0.59 4.02 20.96
CA GLY A 229 0.12 4.51 19.65
C GLY A 229 -0.87 5.67 19.81
N PHE A 230 -0.44 6.78 20.41
CA PHE A 230 -1.35 7.84 20.88
C PHE A 230 -1.48 8.97 19.86
N THR A 231 -2.49 8.88 18.99
CA THR A 231 -2.73 9.87 17.92
C THR A 231 -2.93 11.27 18.49
N ILE A 232 -2.12 12.23 18.03
CA ILE A 232 -2.33 13.66 18.28
C ILE A 232 -3.59 14.09 17.51
N THR A 233 -4.54 14.74 18.19
CA THR A 233 -5.80 15.22 17.60
C THR A 233 -6.20 16.56 18.21
N SER A 234 -6.89 17.40 17.44
CA SER A 234 -7.30 18.75 17.86
C SER A 234 -8.36 18.78 18.96
N GLU A 235 -9.01 17.65 19.27
CA GLU A 235 -9.87 17.53 20.45
C GLU A 235 -9.06 17.23 21.72
N ARG A 236 -8.04 16.37 21.63
CA ARG A 236 -7.14 16.05 22.75
C ARG A 236 -6.23 17.22 23.09
N GLU A 237 -5.68 17.90 22.08
CA GLU A 237 -4.76 19.05 22.25
C GLU A 237 -5.40 20.26 22.98
N LYS A 238 -6.74 20.31 23.08
CA LYS A 238 -7.46 21.32 23.88
C LYS A 238 -7.45 21.04 25.39
N VAL A 239 -7.17 19.81 25.80
CA VAL A 239 -7.31 19.35 27.20
C VAL A 239 -6.03 18.74 27.77
N ILE A 240 -5.10 18.32 26.90
CA ILE A 240 -3.77 17.80 27.24
C ILE A 240 -2.72 18.36 26.27
N ASP A 241 -1.49 18.50 26.76
CA ASP A 241 -0.34 18.87 25.94
C ASP A 241 0.24 17.64 25.23
N PHE A 242 0.93 17.86 24.10
CA PHE A 242 1.68 16.83 23.38
C PHE A 242 3.13 17.24 23.15
N SER A 243 4.02 16.25 23.06
CA SER A 243 5.35 16.44 22.48
C SER A 243 5.28 16.62 20.95
N LYS A 244 6.41 16.96 20.32
CA LYS A 244 6.55 16.68 18.87
C LYS A 244 6.33 15.18 18.58
N PRO A 245 5.77 14.83 17.41
CA PRO A 245 5.46 13.45 17.10
C PRO A 245 6.73 12.62 16.89
N PHE A 246 6.81 11.46 17.53
CA PHE A 246 7.95 10.54 17.41
C PHE A 246 7.80 9.56 16.22
N MET A 247 6.59 9.45 15.65
CA MET A 247 6.31 8.59 14.50
C MET A 247 5.19 9.23 13.66
N THR A 248 5.41 9.37 12.35
CA THR A 248 4.42 9.83 11.38
C THR A 248 3.69 8.65 10.73
N LEU A 249 2.41 8.84 10.45
CA LEU A 249 1.48 7.79 10.00
C LEU A 249 0.25 8.41 9.33
N GLY A 250 -0.69 7.58 8.89
CA GLY A 250 -2.01 8.02 8.42
C GLY A 250 -3.02 6.88 8.47
N ILE A 251 -4.30 7.19 8.25
CA ILE A 251 -5.32 6.18 8.02
C ILE A 251 -4.98 5.45 6.72
N SER A 252 -5.05 4.12 6.75
CA SER A 252 -4.81 3.23 5.62
C SER A 252 -5.95 2.23 5.50
N ILE A 253 -6.14 1.68 4.29
CA ILE A 253 -7.13 0.64 4.04
C ILE A 253 -6.41 -0.72 4.08
N LEU A 254 -6.79 -1.58 5.01
CA LEU A 254 -6.33 -2.97 5.09
C LEU A 254 -7.40 -3.89 4.53
N TYR A 255 -7.02 -4.72 3.57
CA TYR A 255 -7.91 -5.67 2.93
C TYR A 255 -7.17 -6.97 2.63
N ARG A 256 -7.91 -8.06 2.43
CA ARG A 256 -7.31 -9.34 2.07
C ARG A 256 -6.76 -9.32 0.64
N VAL A 257 -5.65 -10.01 0.41
CA VAL A 257 -5.08 -10.18 -0.93
C VAL A 257 -6.07 -10.98 -1.77
N HIS A 258 -6.51 -10.41 -2.90
CA HIS A 258 -7.10 -11.22 -3.96
C HIS A 258 -5.96 -11.86 -4.73
N LEU A 259 -5.63 -13.11 -4.37
CA LEU A 259 -4.92 -13.97 -5.32
C LEU A 259 -5.82 -14.06 -6.56
N GLY A 260 -5.32 -13.52 -7.68
CA GLY A 260 -6.01 -13.54 -8.96
C GLY A 260 -6.54 -14.93 -9.26
N ARG A 261 -7.75 -15.00 -9.83
CA ARG A 261 -8.39 -16.28 -10.17
C ARG A 261 -7.38 -17.14 -10.93
N LYS A 262 -7.11 -18.35 -10.41
CA LYS A 262 -6.19 -19.30 -11.06
C LYS A 262 -6.52 -19.39 -12.56
N PRO A 263 -5.52 -19.28 -13.45
CA PRO A 263 -5.76 -19.25 -14.89
C PRO A 263 -6.60 -20.45 -15.31
N GLY A 264 -7.64 -20.19 -16.09
CA GLY A 264 -8.54 -21.24 -16.56
C GLY A 264 -7.85 -22.14 -17.59
N TYR A 265 -8.37 -23.35 -17.81
CA TYR A 265 -7.85 -24.26 -18.83
C TYR A 265 -7.75 -23.62 -20.23
N PHE A 266 -8.58 -22.63 -20.55
CA PHE A 266 -8.55 -21.91 -21.83
C PHE A 266 -7.69 -20.64 -21.84
N SER A 267 -6.85 -20.41 -20.82
CA SER A 267 -6.11 -19.14 -20.69
C SER A 267 -5.13 -18.85 -21.85
N PHE A 268 -4.76 -19.86 -22.64
CA PHE A 268 -4.04 -19.68 -23.90
C PHE A 268 -4.83 -18.89 -24.97
N LEU A 269 -6.14 -18.70 -24.81
CA LEU A 269 -6.97 -17.84 -25.68
C LEU A 269 -7.03 -16.38 -25.21
N ASP A 270 -6.74 -16.11 -23.94
CA ASP A 270 -6.78 -14.77 -23.32
C ASP A 270 -5.88 -13.69 -23.99
N PRO A 271 -4.73 -14.00 -24.65
CA PRO A 271 -3.89 -12.99 -25.29
C PRO A 271 -4.57 -12.16 -26.40
N PHE A 272 -5.72 -12.62 -26.90
CA PHE A 272 -6.58 -11.89 -27.83
C PHE A 272 -8.03 -11.92 -27.35
N SER A 273 -8.73 -10.78 -27.48
CA SER A 273 -10.15 -10.71 -27.10
C SER A 273 -11.02 -11.59 -28.02
N PRO A 274 -12.21 -12.05 -27.55
CA PRO A 274 -13.12 -12.85 -28.36
C PRO A 274 -13.53 -12.19 -29.69
N ALA A 275 -13.55 -10.85 -29.73
CA ALA A 275 -13.81 -10.09 -30.96
C ALA A 275 -12.69 -10.27 -32.00
N VAL A 276 -11.41 -10.25 -31.58
CA VAL A 276 -10.28 -10.50 -32.50
C VAL A 276 -10.36 -11.91 -33.05
N TRP A 277 -10.62 -12.92 -32.22
CA TRP A 277 -10.83 -14.31 -32.66
C TRP A 277 -11.95 -14.44 -33.71
N LEU A 278 -13.06 -13.72 -33.56
CA LEU A 278 -14.14 -13.68 -34.54
C LEU A 278 -13.71 -13.03 -35.86
N PHE A 279 -13.01 -11.89 -35.82
CA PHE A 279 -12.49 -11.25 -37.03
C PHE A 279 -11.43 -12.11 -37.75
N MET A 280 -10.60 -12.84 -37.00
CA MET A 280 -9.66 -13.82 -37.55
C MET A 280 -10.37 -14.95 -38.32
N LEU A 281 -11.44 -15.49 -37.77
CA LEU A 281 -12.27 -16.51 -38.44
C LEU A 281 -12.94 -15.95 -39.71
N LEU A 282 -13.46 -14.72 -39.65
CA LEU A 282 -14.08 -14.07 -40.80
C LEU A 282 -13.05 -13.77 -41.91
N ALA A 283 -11.85 -13.31 -41.55
CA ALA A 283 -10.75 -13.08 -42.49
C ALA A 283 -10.29 -14.38 -43.16
N TYR A 284 -10.18 -15.47 -42.40
CA TYR A 284 -9.89 -16.82 -42.92
C TYR A 284 -10.90 -17.27 -43.98
N LEU A 285 -12.20 -17.14 -43.71
CA LEU A 285 -13.27 -17.48 -44.66
C LEU A 285 -13.24 -16.58 -45.90
N ALA A 286 -13.05 -15.27 -45.71
CA ALA A 286 -12.95 -14.31 -46.79
C ALA A 286 -11.77 -14.61 -47.74
N VAL A 287 -10.57 -14.88 -47.20
CA VAL A 287 -9.39 -15.22 -47.99
C VAL A 287 -9.56 -16.57 -48.71
N SER A 288 -10.16 -17.56 -48.05
CA SER A 288 -10.50 -18.85 -48.68
C SER A 288 -11.44 -18.66 -49.89
N CYS A 289 -12.45 -17.80 -49.75
CA CYS A 289 -13.40 -17.46 -50.82
C CYS A 289 -12.70 -16.68 -51.96
N VAL A 290 -11.90 -15.66 -51.64
CA VAL A 290 -11.15 -14.87 -52.63
C VAL A 290 -10.15 -15.74 -53.38
N LEU A 291 -9.45 -16.66 -52.72
CA LEU A 291 -8.56 -17.62 -53.38
C LEU A 291 -9.32 -18.58 -54.31
N PHE A 292 -10.48 -19.10 -53.89
CA PHE A 292 -11.33 -19.94 -54.74
C PHE A 292 -11.80 -19.19 -56.01
N LEU A 293 -12.31 -17.96 -55.85
CA LEU A 293 -12.75 -17.13 -56.96
C LEU A 293 -11.59 -16.74 -57.89
N ALA A 294 -10.48 -16.24 -57.32
CA ALA A 294 -9.29 -15.86 -58.08
C ALA A 294 -8.71 -17.05 -58.87
N ALA A 295 -8.65 -18.24 -58.26
CA ALA A 295 -8.15 -19.44 -58.92
C ALA A 295 -9.09 -19.97 -60.02
N ARG A 296 -10.41 -19.74 -59.92
CA ARG A 296 -11.37 -20.11 -60.97
C ARG A 296 -11.35 -19.13 -62.14
N LEU A 297 -11.27 -17.83 -61.86
CA LEU A 297 -11.26 -16.76 -62.85
C LEU A 297 -9.91 -16.60 -63.58
N SER A 298 -8.80 -16.99 -62.94
CA SER A 298 -7.46 -16.84 -63.54
C SER A 298 -7.15 -18.01 -64.50
N PRO A 299 -7.03 -17.80 -65.81
CA PRO A 299 -6.78 -18.89 -66.76
C PRO A 299 -5.43 -19.60 -66.51
N TYR A 300 -4.45 -18.89 -65.93
CA TYR A 300 -3.11 -19.41 -65.64
C TYR A 300 -3.04 -20.42 -64.47
N GLU A 301 -4.10 -20.62 -63.69
CA GLU A 301 -4.17 -21.71 -62.69
C GLU A 301 -4.63 -23.05 -63.27
N TRP A 302 -5.28 -23.02 -64.44
CA TRP A 302 -5.75 -24.22 -65.10
C TRP A 302 -4.59 -24.86 -65.88
N TYR A 303 -4.21 -26.09 -65.54
CA TYR A 303 -3.07 -26.76 -66.15
C TYR A 303 -3.38 -28.21 -66.53
N ASN A 304 -2.71 -28.72 -67.56
CA ASN A 304 -2.82 -30.12 -67.93
C ASN A 304 -1.86 -30.98 -67.05
N PRO A 305 -2.37 -31.97 -66.28
CA PRO A 305 -1.54 -32.80 -65.41
C PRO A 305 -0.65 -33.78 -66.17
N HIS A 306 -0.92 -34.04 -67.45
CA HIS A 306 -0.19 -34.99 -68.29
C HIS A 306 0.21 -34.35 -69.64
N PRO A 307 1.16 -33.39 -69.65
CA PRO A 307 1.57 -32.68 -70.86
C PRO A 307 2.15 -33.60 -71.96
N CYS A 308 2.51 -34.84 -71.63
CA CYS A 308 3.03 -35.84 -72.57
C CYS A 308 1.94 -36.63 -73.33
N LEU A 309 0.66 -36.52 -72.96
CA LEU A 309 -0.44 -37.27 -73.59
C LEU A 309 -1.16 -36.39 -74.63
N GLN A 310 -0.66 -36.42 -75.86
CA GLN A 310 -1.10 -35.58 -76.98
C GLN A 310 -2.60 -35.66 -77.29
N GLU A 311 -3.24 -36.81 -77.02
CA GLU A 311 -4.66 -37.09 -77.27
C GLU A 311 -5.62 -36.49 -76.22
N ARG A 312 -5.11 -35.85 -75.16
CA ARG A 312 -5.94 -35.34 -74.05
C ARG A 312 -5.54 -33.92 -73.62
N LYS A 313 -5.31 -33.05 -74.60
CA LYS A 313 -4.94 -31.63 -74.36
C LYS A 313 -5.98 -30.85 -73.57
N ASP A 314 -7.26 -31.12 -73.78
CA ASP A 314 -8.38 -30.35 -73.22
C ASP A 314 -8.72 -30.69 -71.75
N MET A 315 -7.99 -31.64 -71.14
CA MET A 315 -8.13 -31.96 -69.72
C MET A 315 -7.31 -30.99 -68.86
N LEU A 316 -7.87 -29.81 -68.59
CA LEU A 316 -7.32 -28.85 -67.64
C LEU A 316 -7.84 -29.14 -66.23
N GLU A 317 -6.93 -29.32 -65.28
CA GLU A 317 -7.24 -29.45 -63.85
C GLU A 317 -6.89 -28.16 -63.10
N ASN A 318 -7.61 -27.91 -62.01
CA ASN A 318 -7.38 -26.79 -61.12
C ASN A 318 -7.32 -27.32 -59.68
N GLN A 319 -6.20 -27.09 -58.99
CA GLN A 319 -5.95 -27.62 -57.65
C GLN A 319 -6.81 -26.95 -56.56
N TYR A 320 -7.37 -25.77 -56.82
CA TYR A 320 -8.26 -25.06 -55.90
C TYR A 320 -9.72 -25.54 -56.06
N THR A 321 -10.03 -26.64 -55.36
CA THR A 321 -11.39 -27.02 -54.96
C THR A 321 -11.82 -26.22 -53.73
N LEU A 322 -13.11 -26.16 -53.39
CA LEU A 322 -13.58 -25.42 -52.20
C LEU A 322 -12.88 -25.89 -50.90
N GLY A 323 -12.71 -27.20 -50.72
CA GLY A 323 -11.96 -27.76 -49.59
C GLY A 323 -10.47 -27.41 -49.62
N ASN A 324 -9.83 -27.48 -50.79
CA ASN A 324 -8.42 -27.13 -50.95
C ASN A 324 -8.16 -25.63 -50.74
N SER A 325 -9.09 -24.76 -51.14
CA SER A 325 -9.08 -23.32 -50.88
C SER A 325 -9.31 -22.97 -49.41
N LEU A 326 -10.04 -23.79 -48.65
CA LEU A 326 -10.16 -23.67 -47.19
C LEU A 326 -8.93 -24.23 -46.46
N TRP A 327 -8.27 -25.26 -47.01
CA TRP A 327 -7.07 -25.86 -46.42
C TRP A 327 -5.81 -25.02 -46.62
N PHE A 328 -5.66 -24.36 -47.77
CA PHE A 328 -4.48 -23.55 -48.10
C PHE A 328 -4.17 -22.47 -47.03
N PRO A 329 -5.13 -21.64 -46.56
CA PRO A 329 -4.86 -20.65 -45.53
C PRO A 329 -4.46 -21.23 -44.17
N VAL A 330 -4.90 -22.45 -43.83
CA VAL A 330 -4.53 -23.17 -42.59
C VAL A 330 -3.03 -23.46 -42.56
N GLY A 331 -2.45 -23.85 -43.69
CA GLY A 331 -1.00 -24.05 -43.83
C GLY A 331 -0.17 -22.79 -43.54
N GLY A 332 -0.76 -21.61 -43.77
CA GLY A 332 -0.20 -20.31 -43.34
C GLY A 332 -0.22 -20.15 -41.82
N PHE A 333 -1.36 -20.40 -41.16
CA PHE A 333 -1.47 -20.31 -39.70
C PHE A 333 -0.58 -21.30 -38.96
N MET A 334 -0.43 -22.52 -39.49
CA MET A 334 0.41 -23.54 -38.88
C MET A 334 1.91 -23.34 -39.16
N GLN A 335 2.30 -22.34 -39.97
CA GLN A 335 3.67 -22.08 -40.44
C GLN A 335 4.35 -23.28 -41.15
N GLN A 336 3.56 -24.27 -41.57
CA GLN A 336 4.05 -25.49 -42.26
C GLN A 336 3.99 -25.37 -43.79
N GLY A 337 3.32 -24.34 -44.31
CA GLY A 337 3.04 -24.19 -45.74
C GLY A 337 1.94 -25.13 -46.22
N SER A 338 1.77 -25.22 -47.54
CA SER A 338 0.75 -26.05 -48.19
C SER A 338 1.32 -26.74 -49.43
N GLU A 339 0.88 -27.96 -49.70
CA GLU A 339 1.28 -28.70 -50.91
C GLU A 339 0.79 -28.04 -52.22
N ILE A 340 -0.24 -27.20 -52.13
CA ILE A 340 -0.80 -26.43 -53.24
C ILE A 340 0.06 -25.16 -53.41
N MET A 341 0.62 -24.96 -54.60
CA MET A 341 1.44 -23.80 -54.93
C MET A 341 0.75 -22.91 -55.98
N PRO A 342 0.41 -21.64 -55.65
CA PRO A 342 -0.24 -20.72 -56.59
C PRO A 342 0.65 -20.41 -57.79
N ARG A 343 0.08 -20.46 -58.99
CA ARG A 343 0.78 -20.28 -60.27
C ARG A 343 0.52 -18.92 -60.88
N ALA A 344 -0.71 -18.44 -60.83
CA ALA A 344 -1.10 -17.13 -61.33
C ALA A 344 -0.57 -16.00 -60.44
N LEU A 345 -0.40 -14.80 -61.02
CA LEU A 345 0.05 -13.64 -60.26
C LEU A 345 -1.01 -13.20 -59.22
N SER A 346 -2.29 -13.25 -59.59
CA SER A 346 -3.44 -12.93 -58.74
C SER A 346 -3.48 -13.75 -57.44
N THR A 347 -3.43 -15.07 -57.54
CA THR A 347 -3.43 -16.00 -56.41
C THR A 347 -2.16 -15.87 -55.57
N ARG A 348 -1.00 -15.61 -56.20
CA ARG A 348 0.26 -15.29 -55.49
C ARG A 348 0.18 -14.00 -54.68
N CYS A 349 -0.42 -12.93 -55.22
CA CYS A 349 -0.63 -11.69 -54.48
C CYS A 349 -1.53 -11.90 -53.26
N VAL A 350 -2.67 -12.58 -53.41
CA VAL A 350 -3.57 -12.90 -52.29
C VAL A 350 -2.85 -13.76 -51.24
N SER A 351 -2.09 -14.77 -51.67
CA SER A 351 -1.31 -15.64 -50.78
C SER A 351 -0.20 -14.89 -50.04
N GLY A 352 0.50 -13.98 -50.72
CA GLY A 352 1.56 -13.16 -50.11
C GLY A 352 1.04 -12.18 -49.06
N VAL A 353 -0.09 -11.53 -49.33
CA VAL A 353 -0.79 -10.68 -48.35
C VAL A 353 -1.28 -11.51 -47.17
N TRP A 354 -1.83 -12.70 -47.41
CA TRP A 354 -2.24 -13.63 -46.35
C TRP A 354 -1.08 -14.07 -45.45
N TRP A 355 0.07 -14.43 -46.03
CA TRP A 355 1.25 -14.81 -45.27
C TRP A 355 1.81 -13.64 -44.44
N MET A 356 1.83 -12.42 -44.99
CA MET A 356 2.23 -11.21 -44.26
C MET A 356 1.30 -10.93 -43.06
N PHE A 357 -0.02 -10.98 -43.28
CA PHE A 357 -1.02 -10.85 -42.22
C PHE A 357 -0.86 -11.91 -41.14
N THR A 358 -0.70 -13.18 -41.54
CA THR A 358 -0.57 -14.32 -40.62
C THR A 358 0.71 -14.23 -39.78
N LEU A 359 1.82 -13.79 -40.37
CA LEU A 359 3.08 -13.56 -39.67
C LEU A 359 2.91 -12.52 -38.56
N ILE A 360 2.25 -11.39 -38.86
CA ILE A 360 1.99 -10.33 -37.88
C ILE A 360 1.12 -10.85 -36.73
N ILE A 361 0.02 -11.54 -37.04
CA ILE A 361 -0.90 -12.06 -36.02
C ILE A 361 -0.21 -13.07 -35.10
N ILE A 362 0.54 -14.04 -35.64
CA ILE A 362 1.22 -15.02 -34.79
C ILE A 362 2.32 -14.36 -33.95
N SER A 363 3.06 -13.38 -34.51
CA SER A 363 4.08 -12.65 -33.76
C SER A 363 3.47 -11.81 -32.62
N SER A 364 2.32 -11.17 -32.86
CA SER A 364 1.60 -10.44 -31.81
C SER A 364 1.04 -11.39 -30.75
N TYR A 365 0.52 -12.56 -31.15
CA TYR A 365 0.05 -13.58 -30.21
C TYR A 365 1.19 -14.08 -29.31
N THR A 366 2.36 -14.42 -29.87
CA THR A 366 3.50 -14.90 -29.08
C THR A 366 4.05 -13.83 -28.15
N ALA A 367 4.06 -12.55 -28.56
CA ALA A 367 4.44 -11.43 -27.71
C ALA A 367 3.46 -11.22 -26.53
N ASN A 368 2.15 -11.17 -26.82
CA ASN A 368 1.12 -10.99 -25.79
C ASN A 368 1.06 -12.19 -24.82
N LEU A 369 1.18 -13.42 -25.34
CA LEU A 369 1.23 -14.63 -24.52
C LEU A 369 2.46 -14.62 -23.60
N ALA A 370 3.63 -14.23 -24.10
CA ALA A 370 4.83 -14.11 -23.27
C ALA A 370 4.64 -13.06 -22.15
N ALA A 371 4.07 -11.90 -22.46
CA ALA A 371 3.80 -10.84 -21.47
C ALA A 371 2.75 -11.25 -20.42
N PHE A 372 1.71 -11.99 -20.83
CA PHE A 372 0.68 -12.51 -19.92
C PHE A 372 1.24 -13.59 -18.98
N LEU A 373 2.14 -14.45 -19.48
CA LEU A 373 2.78 -15.50 -18.69
C LEU A 373 3.84 -14.97 -17.71
N THR A 374 4.43 -13.79 -17.95
CA THR A 374 5.38 -13.16 -17.02
C THR A 374 4.71 -12.29 -15.95
N VAL A 375 3.51 -11.75 -16.21
CA VAL A 375 2.82 -10.82 -15.29
C VAL A 375 1.42 -11.32 -14.93
N GLN A 376 1.34 -12.12 -13.86
CA GLN A 376 0.09 -12.29 -13.13
C GLN A 376 -0.24 -11.00 -12.39
N ARG A 377 -1.03 -10.10 -13.00
CA ARG A 377 -1.50 -8.89 -12.30
C ARG A 377 -2.43 -9.30 -11.16
N MET A 378 -2.13 -8.84 -9.94
CA MET A 378 -3.11 -8.87 -8.85
C MET A 378 -4.17 -7.81 -9.16
N GLU A 379 -5.37 -8.25 -9.53
CA GLU A 379 -6.53 -7.36 -9.68
C GLU A 379 -6.97 -6.90 -8.28
N VAL A 380 -6.60 -5.68 -7.92
CA VAL A 380 -7.11 -5.02 -6.71
C VAL A 380 -8.47 -4.40 -7.07
N PRO A 381 -9.59 -4.78 -6.42
CA PRO A 381 -10.92 -4.34 -6.83
C PRO A 381 -11.27 -2.89 -6.47
N ILE A 382 -10.35 -2.20 -5.79
CA ILE A 382 -10.46 -0.83 -5.27
C ILE A 382 -9.05 -0.25 -5.32
N GLU A 383 -8.86 0.96 -5.86
CA GLU A 383 -7.58 1.67 -5.82
C GLU A 383 -7.64 2.90 -4.88
N SER A 384 -8.82 3.51 -4.75
CA SER A 384 -9.07 4.76 -4.01
C SER A 384 -10.14 4.62 -2.90
N PRO A 385 -10.17 5.53 -1.91
CA PRO A 385 -11.27 5.60 -0.95
C PRO A 385 -12.60 6.02 -1.58
N ASP A 386 -12.58 6.70 -2.74
CA ASP A 386 -13.78 7.06 -3.49
C ASP A 386 -14.45 5.81 -4.10
N ASP A 387 -13.68 4.89 -4.69
CA ASP A 387 -14.19 3.60 -5.19
C ASP A 387 -14.90 2.82 -4.06
N LEU A 388 -14.31 2.81 -2.86
CA LEU A 388 -14.86 2.15 -1.68
C LEU A 388 -16.17 2.79 -1.21
N ALA A 389 -16.31 4.12 -1.34
CA ALA A 389 -17.49 4.88 -0.95
C ALA A 389 -18.64 4.80 -1.98
N ASP A 390 -18.32 4.66 -3.26
CA ASP A 390 -19.31 4.55 -4.35
C ASP A 390 -19.92 3.15 -4.47
N GLN A 391 -19.24 2.12 -3.94
CA GLN A 391 -19.71 0.72 -3.91
C GLN A 391 -20.28 0.30 -2.54
N THR A 392 -21.02 -0.83 -2.52
CA THR A 392 -21.64 -1.38 -1.30
C THR A 392 -21.46 -2.90 -1.09
N ASN A 393 -20.70 -3.57 -1.96
CA ASN A 393 -20.44 -5.03 -1.98
C ASN A 393 -19.33 -5.45 -1.00
N ILE A 394 -18.39 -4.55 -0.73
CA ILE A 394 -17.33 -4.66 0.28
C ILE A 394 -17.74 -3.76 1.44
N GLU A 395 -17.95 -4.35 2.61
CA GLU A 395 -18.21 -3.59 3.84
C GLU A 395 -16.92 -2.93 4.33
N TYR A 396 -17.03 -1.82 5.05
CA TYR A 396 -15.87 -1.16 5.64
C TYR A 396 -16.20 -0.48 6.97
N GLY A 397 -15.22 -0.38 7.85
CA GLY A 397 -15.39 0.11 9.21
C GLY A 397 -14.07 0.36 9.95
N THR A 398 -14.19 0.89 11.17
CA THR A 398 -13.08 1.30 12.05
C THR A 398 -13.23 0.68 13.45
N ILE A 399 -12.25 0.90 14.33
CA ILE A 399 -12.39 0.60 15.76
C ILE A 399 -13.39 1.58 16.39
N GLN A 400 -14.31 1.07 17.20
CA GLN A 400 -15.30 1.85 17.95
C GLN A 400 -14.60 2.73 19.01
N GLY A 401 -14.90 4.03 19.02
CA GLY A 401 -14.26 4.99 19.93
C GLY A 401 -12.80 5.35 19.58
N GLY A 402 -12.27 4.85 18.47
CA GLY A 402 -10.92 5.19 17.99
C GLY A 402 -10.84 6.58 17.33
N SER A 403 -9.63 7.15 17.28
CA SER A 403 -9.35 8.46 16.64
C SER A 403 -9.81 8.51 15.17
N THR A 404 -9.69 7.39 14.45
CA THR A 404 -10.18 7.20 13.08
C THR A 404 -11.70 7.28 12.97
N MET A 405 -12.47 6.77 13.95
CA MET A 405 -13.93 6.90 13.97
C MET A 405 -14.36 8.37 14.09
N THR A 406 -13.77 9.08 15.05
CA THR A 406 -14.00 10.52 15.26
C THR A 406 -13.56 11.36 14.05
N PHE A 407 -12.48 10.98 13.36
CA PHE A 407 -12.04 11.63 12.12
C PHE A 407 -13.11 11.59 11.04
N PHE A 408 -13.72 10.43 10.77
CA PHE A 408 -14.80 10.32 9.78
C PHE A 408 -16.07 11.07 10.24
N MET A 409 -16.42 10.98 11.53
CA MET A 409 -17.56 11.69 12.12
C MET A 409 -17.47 13.22 11.98
N ASN A 410 -16.29 13.78 12.24
CA ASN A 410 -16.05 15.23 12.18
C ASN A 410 -15.58 15.72 10.80
N SER A 411 -15.53 14.84 9.79
CA SER A 411 -14.95 15.18 8.49
C SER A 411 -15.80 16.19 7.71
N ARG A 412 -15.14 17.08 6.98
CA ARG A 412 -15.77 18.04 6.06
C ARG A 412 -15.65 17.63 4.58
N TYR A 413 -14.93 16.54 4.29
CA TYR A 413 -14.74 16.07 2.93
C TYR A 413 -15.92 15.20 2.49
N GLN A 414 -16.49 15.45 1.31
CA GLN A 414 -17.74 14.84 0.86
C GLN A 414 -17.70 13.31 0.83
N THR A 415 -16.63 12.71 0.30
CA THR A 415 -16.47 11.24 0.31
C THR A 415 -16.42 10.69 1.72
N TYR A 416 -15.66 11.32 2.62
CA TYR A 416 -15.54 10.86 4.02
C TYR A 416 -16.86 11.03 4.81
N GLN A 417 -17.68 12.03 4.48
CA GLN A 417 -19.05 12.16 5.01
C GLN A 417 -19.97 11.06 4.50
N ARG A 418 -19.89 10.69 3.20
CA ARG A 418 -20.64 9.54 2.65
C ARG A 418 -20.22 8.24 3.32
N MET A 419 -18.92 8.02 3.51
CA MET A 419 -18.38 6.87 4.24
C MET A 419 -18.85 6.83 5.70
N TRP A 420 -18.83 7.97 6.41
CA TRP A 420 -19.37 8.05 7.77
C TRP A 420 -20.85 7.69 7.84
N ASN A 421 -21.67 8.27 6.97
CA ASN A 421 -23.11 8.00 6.93
C ASN A 421 -23.40 6.52 6.63
N TYR A 422 -22.61 5.88 5.74
CA TYR A 422 -22.66 4.44 5.53
C TYR A 422 -22.30 3.67 6.81
N MET A 423 -21.13 3.94 7.41
CA MET A 423 -20.67 3.21 8.60
C MET A 423 -21.61 3.36 9.81
N HIS A 424 -22.23 4.53 9.97
CA HIS A 424 -23.16 4.83 11.06
C HIS A 424 -24.55 4.21 10.86
N SER A 425 -25.04 4.10 9.61
CA SER A 425 -26.38 3.58 9.32
C SER A 425 -26.44 2.07 9.06
N LYS A 426 -25.30 1.43 8.74
CA LYS A 426 -25.22 0.01 8.38
C LYS A 426 -25.50 -0.90 9.57
N GLN A 427 -26.44 -1.85 9.40
CA GLN A 427 -26.66 -2.98 10.28
C GLN A 427 -26.44 -4.31 9.52
N PRO A 428 -25.79 -5.33 10.12
CA PRO A 428 -25.10 -5.31 11.41
C PRO A 428 -23.93 -4.32 11.43
N SER A 429 -23.49 -3.93 12.63
CA SER A 429 -22.47 -2.87 12.76
C SER A 429 -21.17 -3.25 12.04
N VAL A 430 -20.58 -2.26 11.36
CA VAL A 430 -19.27 -2.38 10.72
C VAL A 430 -18.12 -2.05 11.68
N PHE A 431 -18.40 -1.40 12.81
CA PHE A 431 -17.37 -1.11 13.80
C PHE A 431 -16.97 -2.37 14.57
N VAL A 432 -15.70 -2.42 14.98
CA VAL A 432 -15.10 -3.51 15.79
C VAL A 432 -14.57 -2.97 17.11
N LYS A 433 -14.43 -3.83 18.12
CA LYS A 433 -13.98 -3.44 19.47
C LYS A 433 -12.46 -3.48 19.62
N SER A 434 -11.79 -4.39 18.92
CA SER A 434 -10.33 -4.50 18.92
C SER A 434 -9.75 -4.60 17.51
N THR A 435 -8.46 -4.35 17.38
CA THR A 435 -7.72 -4.44 16.11
C THR A 435 -7.72 -5.88 15.58
N GLU A 436 -7.58 -6.86 16.47
CA GLU A 436 -7.54 -8.29 16.17
C GLU A 436 -8.89 -8.79 15.63
N GLU A 437 -10.00 -8.31 16.19
CA GLU A 437 -11.36 -8.56 15.67
C GLU A 437 -11.51 -8.01 14.24
N GLY A 438 -11.03 -6.78 14.01
CA GLY A 438 -11.00 -6.16 12.68
C GLY A 438 -10.25 -6.99 11.66
N ILE A 439 -9.04 -7.45 12.00
CA ILE A 439 -8.19 -8.27 11.13
C ILE A 439 -8.84 -9.62 10.84
N ALA A 440 -9.38 -10.29 11.86
CA ALA A 440 -10.11 -11.55 11.68
C ALA A 440 -11.33 -11.36 10.76
N ARG A 441 -12.03 -10.23 10.83
CA ARG A 441 -13.14 -9.89 9.92
C ARG A 441 -12.65 -9.66 8.48
N VAL A 442 -11.51 -8.99 8.27
CA VAL A 442 -10.90 -8.79 6.93
C VAL A 442 -10.52 -10.13 6.27
N VAL A 443 -9.90 -11.04 7.02
CA VAL A 443 -9.49 -12.34 6.46
C VAL A 443 -10.71 -13.19 6.08
N ASN A 444 -11.70 -13.27 6.98
CA ASN A 444 -12.84 -14.19 6.83
C ASN A 444 -13.96 -13.68 5.92
N SER A 445 -14.07 -12.37 5.65
CA SER A 445 -15.21 -11.77 4.94
C SER A 445 -14.81 -10.75 3.86
N LYS A 446 -15.78 -10.20 3.13
CA LYS A 446 -15.57 -9.07 2.20
C LYS A 446 -15.61 -7.75 2.99
N TYR A 447 -14.63 -7.54 3.85
CA TYR A 447 -14.56 -6.38 4.74
C TYR A 447 -13.19 -5.69 4.61
N ALA A 448 -13.19 -4.37 4.44
CA ALA A 448 -12.01 -3.52 4.43
C ALA A 448 -11.91 -2.75 5.76
N PHE A 449 -10.79 -2.89 6.45
CA PHE A 449 -10.58 -2.29 7.77
C PHE A 449 -9.77 -1.02 7.66
N LEU A 450 -10.32 0.08 8.19
CA LEU A 450 -9.70 1.39 8.20
C LEU A 450 -8.93 1.57 9.50
N LEU A 451 -7.60 1.46 9.43
CA LEU A 451 -6.69 1.55 10.59
C LEU A 451 -5.41 2.32 10.26
N GLU A 452 -4.68 2.71 11.31
CA GLU A 452 -3.43 3.45 11.20
C GLU A 452 -2.33 2.62 10.48
N SER A 453 -1.57 3.29 9.60
CA SER A 453 -0.67 2.64 8.64
C SER A 453 0.47 1.85 9.27
N THR A 454 0.90 2.23 10.48
CA THR A 454 1.90 1.48 11.26
C THR A 454 1.37 0.11 11.69
N MET A 455 0.09 0.02 12.05
CA MET A 455 -0.59 -1.23 12.39
C MET A 455 -0.85 -2.07 11.14
N ASN A 456 -1.21 -1.45 10.02
CA ASN A 456 -1.29 -2.12 8.71
C ASN A 456 0.06 -2.76 8.34
N GLU A 457 1.16 -2.01 8.43
CA GLU A 457 2.52 -2.51 8.15
C GLU A 457 2.88 -3.71 9.04
N TYR A 458 2.57 -3.64 10.34
CA TYR A 458 2.82 -4.71 11.30
C TYR A 458 2.05 -5.99 10.93
N TYR A 459 0.73 -5.89 10.81
CA TYR A 459 -0.12 -7.05 10.57
C TYR A 459 0.02 -7.65 9.16
N ARG A 460 0.40 -6.85 8.16
CA ARG A 460 0.77 -7.36 6.82
C ARG A 460 2.04 -8.23 6.85
N LYS A 461 3.00 -7.92 7.72
CA LYS A 461 4.23 -8.72 7.89
C LYS A 461 4.00 -10.01 8.72
N LEU A 462 2.96 -10.04 9.54
CA LEU A 462 2.51 -11.25 10.23
C LEU A 462 1.64 -12.15 9.34
N ASN A 463 0.71 -11.57 8.58
CA ASN A 463 -0.28 -12.29 7.77
C ASN A 463 -0.18 -11.89 6.29
N CYS A 464 0.45 -12.75 5.49
CA CYS A 464 0.71 -12.50 4.05
C CYS A 464 -0.57 -12.54 3.18
N ASN A 465 -1.71 -12.91 3.77
CA ASN A 465 -3.03 -12.83 3.16
C ASN A 465 -3.63 -11.42 3.23
N LEU A 466 -2.89 -10.44 3.74
CA LEU A 466 -3.32 -9.04 3.86
C LEU A 466 -2.51 -8.12 2.93
N THR A 467 -3.17 -7.08 2.45
CA THR A 467 -2.64 -6.04 1.56
C THR A 467 -3.15 -4.67 2.01
N GLN A 468 -2.33 -3.65 1.82
CA GLN A 468 -2.77 -2.28 1.89
C GLN A 468 -3.37 -1.88 0.54
N ILE A 469 -4.52 -1.20 0.56
CA ILE A 469 -5.11 -0.56 -0.62
C ILE A 469 -4.86 0.95 -0.52
N GLY A 470 -4.41 1.53 -1.62
CA GLY A 470 -4.19 2.96 -1.77
C GLY A 470 -3.09 3.54 -0.87
N GLY A 471 -3.01 4.87 -0.90
CA GLY A 471 -2.11 5.66 -0.05
C GLY A 471 -2.63 5.88 1.37
N LEU A 472 -2.05 6.86 2.05
CA LEU A 472 -2.56 7.37 3.33
C LEU A 472 -3.70 8.36 3.05
N LEU A 473 -4.83 8.21 3.76
CA LEU A 473 -6.01 9.09 3.61
C LEU A 473 -5.84 10.44 4.33
N ASP A 474 -4.90 10.51 5.29
CA ASP A 474 -4.50 11.70 6.04
C ASP A 474 -3.04 11.60 6.50
N THR A 475 -2.52 12.69 7.07
CA THR A 475 -1.19 12.73 7.70
C THR A 475 -1.36 13.03 9.19
N LYS A 476 -0.89 12.10 10.01
CA LYS A 476 -0.97 12.07 11.48
C LYS A 476 0.40 11.79 12.09
N GLY A 477 0.48 11.89 13.41
CA GLY A 477 1.60 11.34 14.16
C GLY A 477 1.18 10.93 15.57
N TYR A 478 1.97 10.02 16.15
CA TYR A 478 1.92 9.72 17.57
C TYR A 478 2.84 10.65 18.34
N GLY A 479 2.33 11.19 19.45
CA GLY A 479 3.10 12.02 20.38
C GLY A 479 2.98 11.49 21.81
N ILE A 480 3.88 11.92 22.68
CA ILE A 480 3.75 11.67 24.12
C ILE A 480 2.74 12.68 24.67
N GLY A 481 1.69 12.17 25.30
CA GLY A 481 0.68 12.97 25.97
C GLY A 481 1.14 13.41 27.35
N MET A 482 0.83 14.65 27.71
CA MET A 482 1.17 15.27 29.00
C MET A 482 -0.03 16.04 29.55
N PRO A 483 -0.18 16.19 30.87
CA PRO A 483 -1.19 17.08 31.43
C PRO A 483 -0.96 18.52 30.96
N LEU A 484 -2.04 19.28 30.75
CA LEU A 484 -1.96 20.66 30.25
C LEU A 484 -1.06 21.55 31.15
N GLY A 485 -0.18 22.33 30.52
CA GLY A 485 0.81 23.17 31.20
C GLY A 485 1.96 22.38 31.86
N SER A 486 2.27 21.17 31.37
CA SER A 486 3.38 20.38 31.92
C SER A 486 4.75 21.03 31.65
N PRO A 487 5.60 21.25 32.68
CA PRO A 487 6.94 21.80 32.50
C PRO A 487 7.87 20.86 31.72
N PHE A 488 7.57 19.55 31.69
CA PHE A 488 8.41 18.55 31.03
C PHE A 488 8.26 18.52 29.50
N ARG A 489 7.31 19.28 28.94
CA ARG A 489 6.96 19.26 27.51
C ARG A 489 8.14 19.59 26.60
N GLU A 490 8.96 20.57 26.99
CA GLU A 490 10.09 21.03 26.20
C GLU A 490 11.27 20.06 26.30
N GLU A 491 11.64 19.60 27.51
CA GLU A 491 12.69 18.59 27.70
C GLU A 491 12.39 17.28 26.95
N ILE A 492 11.16 16.75 27.07
CA ILE A 492 10.74 15.53 26.37
C ILE A 492 10.71 15.74 24.86
N THR A 493 10.27 16.92 24.39
CA THR A 493 10.31 17.26 22.96
C THR A 493 11.74 17.27 22.42
N MET A 494 12.68 17.90 23.13
CA MET A 494 14.09 17.92 22.73
C MET A 494 14.71 16.51 22.75
N ALA A 495 14.37 15.68 23.73
CA ALA A 495 14.84 14.29 23.79
C ALA A 495 14.29 13.43 22.62
N ILE A 496 13.03 13.61 22.22
CA ILE A 496 12.45 12.95 21.04
C ILE A 496 13.16 13.39 19.75
N LEU A 497 13.39 14.70 19.58
CA LEU A 497 14.12 15.24 18.43
C LEU A 497 15.55 14.68 18.36
N HIS A 498 16.26 14.61 19.50
CA HIS A 498 17.58 13.99 19.60
C HIS A 498 17.56 12.48 19.24
N LEU A 499 16.52 11.72 19.62
CA LEU A 499 16.36 10.32 19.19
C LEU A 499 16.05 10.20 17.69
N GLN A 500 15.38 11.19 17.09
CA GLN A 500 15.06 11.23 15.67
C GLN A 500 16.30 11.60 14.83
N GLU A 501 17.05 12.63 15.21
CA GLU A 501 18.30 13.06 14.57
C GLU A 501 19.35 11.92 14.56
N ASN A 502 19.47 11.20 15.68
CA ASN A 502 20.35 10.03 15.79
C ASN A 502 19.78 8.74 15.17
N ASN A 503 18.63 8.81 14.47
CA ASN A 503 17.91 7.66 13.88
C ASN A 503 17.59 6.50 14.87
N ARG A 504 17.60 6.74 16.19
CA ARG A 504 17.29 5.72 17.21
C ARG A 504 15.86 5.22 17.07
N LEU A 505 14.91 6.12 16.81
CA LEU A 505 13.50 5.77 16.61
C LEU A 505 13.29 4.83 15.40
N GLU A 506 14.03 5.03 14.31
CA GLU A 506 13.96 4.17 13.12
C GLU A 506 14.61 2.80 13.37
N ILE A 507 15.73 2.75 14.11
CA ILE A 507 16.35 1.47 14.55
C ILE A 507 15.38 0.68 15.43
N LEU A 508 14.71 1.34 16.38
CA LEU A 508 13.67 0.72 17.21
C LEU A 508 12.47 0.28 16.37
N LYS A 509 12.02 1.09 15.40
CA LYS A 509 10.92 0.71 14.50
C LYS A 509 11.29 -0.57 13.75
N ARG A 510 12.46 -0.64 13.13
CA ARG A 510 12.91 -1.86 12.42
C ARG A 510 12.96 -3.08 13.33
N ARG A 511 13.53 -2.95 14.54
CA ARG A 511 13.56 -4.04 15.54
C ARG A 511 12.18 -4.64 15.79
N TRP A 512 11.16 -3.80 15.97
CA TRP A 512 9.81 -4.24 16.34
C TRP A 512 8.89 -4.55 15.13
N TRP A 513 9.23 -4.07 13.92
CA TRP A 513 8.46 -4.31 12.69
C TRP A 513 9.11 -5.29 11.69
N GLU A 514 10.37 -5.68 11.78
CA GLU A 514 11.03 -6.54 10.76
C GLU A 514 10.98 -8.06 11.05
N GLY A 515 10.37 -8.48 12.17
CA GLY A 515 10.26 -9.90 12.57
C GLY A 515 9.20 -10.75 11.87
N GLY A 516 8.71 -10.34 10.69
CA GLY A 516 7.62 -11.01 9.97
C GLY A 516 7.99 -12.38 9.40
N GLN A 517 7.05 -13.33 9.44
CA GLN A 517 7.21 -14.67 8.85
C GLN A 517 6.91 -14.71 7.34
N CYS A 518 6.35 -13.64 6.79
CA CYS A 518 6.12 -13.58 5.35
C CYS A 518 7.46 -13.61 4.60
N PRO A 519 7.56 -14.39 3.52
CA PRO A 519 8.69 -14.23 2.62
C PRO A 519 8.72 -12.77 2.20
N LYS A 520 9.91 -12.16 2.24
CA LYS A 520 10.13 -10.88 1.57
C LYS A 520 9.71 -11.05 0.10
N GLU A 521 9.45 -9.95 -0.60
CA GLU A 521 9.33 -9.97 -2.06
C GLU A 521 10.70 -10.37 -2.64
N GLU A 522 11.00 -11.67 -2.61
CA GLU A 522 12.00 -12.28 -3.47
C GLU A 522 11.56 -11.95 -4.89
N ASP A 523 12.51 -11.42 -5.67
CA ASP A 523 12.38 -11.05 -7.07
C ASP A 523 11.32 -11.89 -7.80
N HIS A 524 10.54 -11.27 -8.69
CA HIS A 524 9.67 -11.97 -9.65
C HIS A 524 10.47 -12.79 -10.69
N ARG A 525 11.37 -13.67 -10.22
CA ARG A 525 12.05 -14.71 -10.98
C ARG A 525 10.98 -15.60 -11.57
N ALA A 526 10.96 -15.64 -12.91
CA ALA A 526 10.03 -16.44 -13.67
C ALA A 526 10.03 -17.89 -13.15
N LYS A 527 8.96 -18.26 -12.46
CA LYS A 527 8.69 -19.67 -12.11
C LYS A 527 8.42 -20.43 -13.40
N GLY A 528 8.90 -21.66 -13.48
CA GLY A 528 8.64 -22.52 -14.64
C GLY A 528 7.14 -22.64 -14.93
N LEU A 529 6.77 -22.69 -16.20
CA LEU A 529 5.37 -22.74 -16.63
C LEU A 529 4.64 -23.95 -16.05
N GLY A 530 3.65 -23.69 -15.19
CA GLY A 530 2.85 -24.73 -14.56
C GLY A 530 1.91 -25.45 -15.53
N MET A 531 1.56 -26.69 -15.20
CA MET A 531 0.56 -27.49 -15.94
C MET A 531 -0.81 -26.80 -16.01
N GLU A 532 -1.12 -25.90 -15.07
CA GLU A 532 -2.33 -25.08 -15.06
C GLU A 532 -2.43 -24.11 -16.25
N ASN A 533 -1.30 -23.57 -16.74
CA ASN A 533 -1.28 -22.64 -17.88
C ASN A 533 -1.32 -23.38 -19.24
N ILE A 534 -0.74 -24.58 -19.31
CA ILE A 534 -0.54 -25.34 -20.56
C ILE A 534 -1.58 -26.46 -20.73
N GLY A 535 -2.25 -26.88 -19.65
CA GLY A 535 -3.12 -28.07 -19.60
C GLY A 535 -4.22 -28.11 -20.66
N GLY A 536 -4.82 -26.97 -21.00
CA GLY A 536 -5.86 -26.91 -22.05
C GLY A 536 -5.37 -27.30 -23.44
N ILE A 537 -4.10 -27.07 -23.76
CA ILE A 537 -3.51 -27.42 -25.07
C ILE A 537 -3.50 -28.96 -25.23
N PHE A 538 -3.19 -29.70 -24.17
CA PHE A 538 -3.28 -31.17 -24.16
C PHE A 538 -4.72 -31.68 -24.31
N VAL A 539 -5.70 -31.00 -23.70
CA VAL A 539 -7.13 -31.35 -23.86
C VAL A 539 -7.57 -31.16 -25.32
N VAL A 540 -7.21 -30.03 -25.96
CA VAL A 540 -7.52 -29.79 -27.37
C VAL A 540 -6.89 -30.84 -28.28
N LEU A 541 -5.64 -31.24 -28.02
CA LEU A 541 -4.96 -32.31 -28.77
C LEU A 541 -5.71 -33.65 -28.68
N ILE A 542 -6.11 -34.06 -27.47
CA ILE A 542 -6.84 -35.32 -27.25
C ILE A 542 -8.21 -35.29 -27.96
N CYS A 543 -8.96 -34.19 -27.83
CA CYS A 543 -10.23 -34.02 -28.53
C CYS A 543 -10.05 -34.08 -30.06
N GLY A 544 -9.02 -33.42 -30.60
CA GLY A 544 -8.71 -33.46 -32.03
C GLY A 544 -8.39 -34.87 -32.55
N LEU A 545 -7.64 -35.67 -31.79
CA LEU A 545 -7.34 -37.07 -32.13
C LEU A 545 -8.60 -37.95 -32.11
N ILE A 546 -9.48 -37.78 -31.12
CA ILE A 546 -10.76 -38.51 -31.05
C ILE A 546 -11.65 -38.18 -32.25
N ILE A 547 -11.76 -36.89 -32.60
CA ILE A 547 -12.54 -36.46 -33.78
C ILE A 547 -11.94 -37.03 -35.07
N ALA A 548 -10.61 -37.01 -35.23
CA ALA A 548 -9.95 -37.59 -36.41
C ALA A 548 -10.19 -39.10 -36.55
N VAL A 549 -10.13 -39.85 -35.44
CA VAL A 549 -10.47 -41.29 -35.44
C VAL A 549 -11.95 -41.51 -35.77
N PHE A 550 -12.85 -40.70 -35.21
CA PHE A 550 -14.28 -40.79 -35.51
C PHE A 550 -14.58 -40.52 -36.99
N VAL A 551 -13.98 -39.47 -37.57
CA VAL A 551 -14.11 -39.16 -39.01
C VAL A 551 -13.56 -40.29 -39.87
N ALA A 552 -12.38 -40.84 -39.54
CA ALA A 552 -11.81 -41.98 -40.28
C ALA A 552 -12.72 -43.23 -40.22
N ILE A 553 -13.36 -43.50 -39.07
CA ILE A 553 -14.36 -44.58 -38.95
C ILE A 553 -15.60 -44.27 -39.80
N MET A 554 -16.10 -43.02 -39.79
CA MET A 554 -17.24 -42.62 -40.62
C MET A 554 -16.93 -42.72 -42.12
N GLU A 555 -15.75 -42.30 -42.57
CA GLU A 555 -15.30 -42.47 -43.96
C GLU A 555 -15.16 -43.94 -44.35
N PHE A 556 -14.65 -44.78 -43.45
CA PHE A 556 -14.53 -46.22 -43.67
C PHE A 556 -15.91 -46.90 -43.78
N VAL A 557 -16.84 -46.56 -42.88
CA VAL A 557 -18.23 -47.02 -42.92
C VAL A 557 -18.95 -46.51 -44.18
N TRP A 558 -18.75 -45.25 -44.57
CA TRP A 558 -19.35 -44.68 -45.78
C TRP A 558 -18.80 -45.34 -47.05
N SER A 559 -17.47 -45.51 -47.14
CA SER A 559 -16.82 -46.17 -48.27
C SER A 559 -17.24 -47.63 -48.43
N THR A 560 -17.35 -48.38 -47.32
CA THR A 560 -17.83 -49.78 -47.35
C THR A 560 -19.32 -49.85 -47.72
N ARG A 561 -20.17 -48.99 -47.16
CA ARG A 561 -21.60 -48.89 -47.55
C ARG A 561 -21.78 -48.57 -49.04
N CYS A 562 -21.09 -47.56 -49.57
CA CYS A 562 -21.18 -47.23 -50.99
C CYS A 562 -20.62 -48.33 -51.90
N SER A 563 -19.60 -49.10 -51.47
CA SER A 563 -19.05 -50.21 -52.25
C SER A 563 -19.98 -51.43 -52.27
N SER A 564 -20.68 -51.71 -51.15
CA SER A 564 -21.69 -52.78 -51.05
C SER A 564 -22.96 -52.54 -51.89
N VAL A 565 -23.14 -51.35 -52.45
CA VAL A 565 -24.19 -51.07 -53.46
C VAL A 565 -23.76 -51.52 -54.87
N THR A 566 -22.47 -51.81 -55.07
CA THR A 566 -21.92 -52.20 -56.38
C THR A 566 -21.48 -53.66 -56.52
N ASP A 567 -21.35 -54.41 -55.42
CA ASP A 567 -21.07 -55.86 -55.41
C ASP A 567 -21.95 -56.56 -54.35
N GLU A 568 -22.62 -57.66 -54.71
CA GLU A 568 -23.60 -58.36 -53.86
C GLU A 568 -22.94 -59.23 -52.76
N VAL A 569 -22.42 -58.60 -51.70
CA VAL A 569 -21.86 -59.31 -50.54
C VAL A 569 -22.24 -58.65 -49.22
N SER A 570 -22.33 -59.42 -48.13
CA SER A 570 -22.79 -58.95 -46.81
C SER A 570 -21.80 -57.99 -46.13
N VAL A 571 -22.27 -56.78 -45.82
CA VAL A 571 -21.53 -55.64 -45.22
C VAL A 571 -20.62 -56.00 -44.03
N CYS A 572 -21.05 -56.91 -43.16
CA CYS A 572 -20.29 -57.27 -41.95
C CYS A 572 -18.97 -58.01 -42.26
N GLN A 573 -18.97 -58.87 -43.27
CA GLN A 573 -17.81 -59.69 -43.62
C GLN A 573 -16.73 -58.87 -44.33
N GLU A 574 -17.13 -57.96 -45.23
CA GLU A 574 -16.21 -57.07 -45.94
C GLU A 574 -15.54 -56.06 -44.98
N MET A 575 -16.32 -55.49 -44.05
CA MET A 575 -15.84 -54.57 -43.02
C MET A 575 -14.78 -55.24 -42.10
N LEU A 576 -14.99 -56.50 -41.71
CA LEU A 576 -14.02 -57.28 -40.95
C LEU A 576 -12.75 -57.60 -41.75
N THR A 577 -12.86 -57.91 -43.04
CA THR A 577 -11.67 -58.17 -43.87
C THR A 577 -10.85 -56.92 -44.14
N GLU A 578 -11.48 -55.78 -44.45
CA GLU A 578 -10.75 -54.52 -44.67
C GLU A 578 -10.14 -53.98 -43.37
N PHE A 579 -10.83 -54.10 -42.22
CA PHE A 579 -10.25 -53.74 -40.91
C PHE A 579 -9.03 -54.63 -40.58
N ARG A 580 -9.12 -55.94 -40.83
CA ARG A 580 -8.00 -56.88 -40.65
C ARG A 580 -6.83 -56.57 -41.60
N ASN A 581 -7.11 -56.12 -42.82
CA ASN A 581 -6.09 -55.69 -43.79
C ASN A 581 -5.47 -54.33 -43.44
N ALA A 582 -6.22 -53.42 -42.81
CA ALA A 582 -5.70 -52.13 -42.35
C ALA A 582 -4.81 -52.27 -41.09
N VAL A 583 -5.18 -53.16 -40.16
CA VAL A 583 -4.39 -53.47 -38.95
C VAL A 583 -3.18 -54.35 -39.28
N SER A 584 -3.27 -55.21 -40.31
CA SER A 584 -2.12 -55.96 -40.82
C SER A 584 -1.26 -55.08 -41.72
N CYS A 585 -0.17 -54.52 -41.19
CA CYS A 585 0.78 -53.62 -41.87
C CYS A 585 1.55 -54.20 -43.09
N LYS A 586 0.85 -54.79 -44.06
CA LYS A 586 1.36 -55.17 -45.38
C LYS A 586 0.99 -54.09 -46.39
N LYS A 587 1.87 -53.83 -47.37
CA LYS A 587 1.66 -52.82 -48.42
C LYS A 587 0.35 -53.06 -49.18
N SER A 588 -0.66 -52.23 -48.91
CA SER A 588 -1.92 -52.22 -49.67
C SER A 588 -1.73 -51.47 -51.00
N SER A 589 -1.52 -52.22 -52.08
CA SER A 589 -1.62 -51.70 -53.44
C SER A 589 -3.08 -51.66 -53.90
N ARG A 590 -3.79 -50.55 -53.63
CA ARG A 590 -5.14 -50.33 -54.17
C ARG A 590 -5.09 -50.18 -55.69
N SER A 591 -5.57 -51.19 -56.42
CA SER A 591 -5.80 -51.11 -57.87
C SER A 591 -7.28 -50.86 -58.16
N ARG A 592 -7.64 -49.60 -58.45
CA ARG A 592 -9.02 -49.22 -58.78
C ARG A 592 -9.30 -49.57 -60.25
N ARG A 593 -9.88 -50.75 -60.52
CA ARG A 593 -10.37 -51.12 -61.87
C ARG A 593 -11.37 -50.08 -62.38
N ARG A 594 -11.00 -49.30 -63.39
CA ARG A 594 -11.98 -48.57 -64.22
C ARG A 594 -12.65 -49.58 -65.17
N ARG A 595 -13.98 -49.65 -65.20
CA ARG A 595 -14.73 -50.40 -66.21
C ARG A 595 -14.62 -49.69 -67.58
N PRO A 596 -14.55 -50.41 -68.71
CA PRO A 596 -14.74 -49.81 -70.04
C PRO A 596 -16.23 -49.45 -70.24
N LEU A 597 -16.53 -48.34 -70.90
CA LEU A 597 -17.91 -48.03 -71.31
C LEU A 597 -18.32 -48.94 -72.48
N GLY A 598 -19.46 -49.63 -72.32
CA GLY A 598 -20.09 -50.40 -73.39
C GLY A 598 -20.89 -49.50 -74.34
N SER A 599 -20.88 -49.86 -75.62
CA SER A 599 -21.62 -49.21 -76.72
C SER A 599 -23.13 -49.38 -76.59
N SER A 600 -23.90 -48.30 -76.87
CA SER A 600 -25.19 -48.36 -77.60
C SER A 600 -25.80 -46.95 -77.81
N ALA A 601 -25.56 -46.34 -78.97
CA ALA A 601 -26.46 -45.36 -79.61
C ALA A 601 -25.96 -45.06 -81.04
N ALA A 602 -26.78 -45.36 -82.06
CA ALA A 602 -26.43 -45.13 -83.46
C ALA A 602 -27.15 -43.90 -84.01
N LEU A 603 -26.44 -42.99 -84.71
CA LEU A 603 -27.06 -42.17 -85.75
C LEU A 603 -26.04 -41.52 -86.73
N ARG A 604 -26.03 -42.09 -87.94
CA ARG A 604 -25.75 -41.53 -89.28
C ARG A 604 -24.44 -40.77 -89.57
N HIS A 605 -23.84 -41.20 -90.68
CA HIS A 605 -22.70 -40.65 -91.43
C HIS A 605 -23.18 -39.56 -92.43
N PRO A 606 -22.29 -38.72 -93.04
CA PRO A 606 -21.37 -39.22 -94.07
C PRO A 606 -19.95 -38.61 -94.16
N THR A 607 -18.96 -39.50 -94.22
CA THR A 607 -17.76 -39.50 -95.11
C THR A 607 -17.02 -38.19 -95.45
N ARG A 608 -15.68 -38.20 -95.26
CA ARG A 608 -14.73 -38.49 -96.37
C ARG A 608 -13.28 -38.74 -95.93
N ILE A 609 -12.69 -39.76 -96.58
CA ILE A 609 -11.26 -39.98 -96.91
C ILE A 609 -10.31 -40.33 -95.75
N ALA A 610 -9.60 -41.45 -95.95
CA ALA A 610 -8.49 -41.93 -95.14
C ALA A 610 -7.23 -42.08 -96.02
N LEU A 611 -6.04 -41.98 -95.43
CA LEU A 611 -4.78 -42.51 -95.98
C LEU A 611 -3.67 -42.49 -94.93
N GLY A 612 -2.92 -43.59 -94.80
CA GLY A 612 -1.56 -43.59 -94.24
C GLY A 612 -1.38 -43.91 -92.75
N ALA A 613 -1.06 -45.17 -92.47
CA ALA A 613 -0.15 -45.59 -91.38
C ALA A 613 1.08 -46.27 -92.06
N PRO A 614 2.22 -46.59 -91.37
CA PRO A 614 2.40 -46.64 -89.90
C PRO A 614 3.82 -46.27 -89.34
N ARG A 615 3.96 -46.36 -87.99
CA ARG A 615 5.22 -46.58 -87.20
C ARG A 615 6.25 -45.41 -87.11
N PRO A 616 7.25 -45.43 -86.19
CA PRO A 616 7.02 -45.26 -84.74
C PRO A 616 8.03 -44.30 -84.03
N LEU A 617 7.73 -43.95 -82.77
CA LEU A 617 8.66 -43.56 -81.69
C LEU A 617 9.87 -42.63 -81.99
N ARG A 618 9.81 -41.40 -81.48
CA ARG A 618 10.98 -40.77 -80.81
C ARG A 618 10.56 -39.83 -79.69
N PHE A 619 10.82 -40.24 -78.45
CA PHE A 619 10.69 -39.36 -77.28
C PHE A 619 11.92 -38.42 -77.28
N VAL A 620 11.74 -37.17 -77.70
CA VAL A 620 12.80 -36.15 -77.54
C VAL A 620 12.79 -35.71 -76.09
N ARG A 621 13.85 -36.08 -75.37
CA ARG A 621 14.12 -35.65 -74.01
C ARG A 621 14.64 -34.22 -74.05
N GLU A 622 13.93 -33.26 -73.46
CA GLU A 622 14.50 -31.94 -73.22
C GLU A 622 15.80 -32.07 -72.41
N MET A 623 16.86 -31.43 -72.88
CA MET A 623 18.07 -31.23 -72.12
C MET A 623 17.93 -29.92 -71.33
N ARG A 624 18.17 -29.97 -70.02
CA ARG A 624 18.60 -28.79 -69.27
C ARG A 624 19.94 -29.08 -68.63
N LEU A 625 20.89 -28.19 -68.91
CA LEU A 625 22.29 -28.29 -68.49
C LEU A 625 22.44 -28.03 -66.99
N SER A 626 23.29 -28.82 -66.34
CA SER A 626 24.04 -28.36 -65.16
C SER A 626 25.38 -29.10 -65.10
N ASN A 627 26.45 -28.31 -64.92
CA ASN A 627 27.80 -28.70 -64.51
C ASN A 627 28.50 -29.79 -65.34
N GLY A 628 29.30 -29.34 -66.31
CA GLY A 628 30.08 -30.22 -67.18
C GLY A 628 31.24 -30.94 -66.48
N LYS A 629 31.35 -32.24 -66.75
CA LYS A 629 32.62 -32.96 -66.97
C LYS A 629 32.31 -34.26 -67.74
N LEU A 630 32.98 -34.48 -68.87
CA LEU A 630 32.94 -35.74 -69.60
C LEU A 630 33.93 -36.75 -69.01
N TYR A 631 33.57 -38.03 -69.03
CA TYR A 631 34.26 -39.23 -69.55
C TYR A 631 33.39 -40.43 -69.09
N SER A 632 32.84 -41.28 -69.96
CA SER A 632 33.49 -42.43 -70.64
C SER A 632 34.19 -43.38 -69.66
N GLY A 633 33.88 -44.67 -69.54
CA GLY A 633 32.88 -45.52 -70.22
C GLY A 633 33.02 -47.00 -69.79
N SER A 634 32.25 -47.91 -70.41
CA SER A 634 32.33 -49.40 -70.33
C SER A 634 32.13 -50.12 -68.98
N GLY A 635 31.36 -51.23 -69.01
CA GLY A 635 31.32 -52.27 -67.96
C GLY A 635 32.45 -53.32 -68.12
N PRO A 636 32.34 -54.57 -67.59
CA PRO A 636 31.13 -55.40 -67.63
C PRO A 636 30.83 -56.24 -66.35
N LEU A 637 29.95 -57.23 -66.50
CA LEU A 637 29.39 -58.17 -65.52
C LEU A 637 30.34 -59.32 -65.09
N THR A 638 29.87 -60.14 -64.13
CA THR A 638 30.38 -61.41 -63.51
C THR A 638 30.84 -61.22 -62.04
N GLY A 639 30.71 -62.18 -61.11
CA GLY A 639 30.07 -63.51 -61.11
C GLY A 639 30.66 -64.42 -60.00
N GLY A 640 29.84 -65.16 -59.22
CA GLY A 640 30.25 -66.04 -58.11
C GLY A 640 30.19 -65.36 -56.72
N ALA A 641 29.52 -65.88 -55.68
CA ALA A 641 29.62 -67.18 -54.99
C ALA A 641 30.96 -67.35 -54.23
N GLY A 642 31.02 -67.71 -52.94
CA GLY A 642 30.00 -67.96 -51.91
C GLY A 642 30.69 -68.28 -50.56
N GLY A 643 29.95 -68.52 -49.47
CA GLY A 643 30.56 -68.91 -48.18
C GLY A 643 29.58 -68.93 -47.00
N GLN A 644 29.44 -70.08 -46.34
CA GLN A 644 28.54 -70.30 -45.19
C GLN A 644 29.24 -69.99 -43.84
N GLY A 645 28.44 -69.70 -42.81
CA GLY A 645 28.90 -69.66 -41.41
C GLY A 645 27.72 -69.42 -40.46
N VAL A 646 27.23 -70.48 -39.81
CA VAL A 646 26.08 -70.43 -38.89
C VAL A 646 26.53 -70.15 -37.46
N GLY A 647 25.84 -69.23 -36.77
CA GLY A 647 26.00 -69.00 -35.33
C GLY A 647 24.77 -68.31 -34.76
N VAL A 648 24.01 -69.01 -33.91
CA VAL A 648 22.76 -68.52 -33.31
C VAL A 648 23.05 -67.82 -31.99
N ALA A 649 22.58 -66.58 -31.83
CA ALA A 649 22.49 -65.91 -30.52
C ALA A 649 21.22 -65.04 -30.46
N VAL A 650 20.60 -65.01 -29.27
CA VAL A 650 19.25 -64.47 -29.01
C VAL A 650 19.21 -62.95 -29.10
N ALA A 651 18.14 -62.40 -29.69
CA ALA A 651 17.90 -60.95 -29.77
C ALA A 651 16.62 -60.54 -29.02
N LEU A 652 16.76 -59.60 -28.08
CA LEU A 652 15.70 -58.75 -27.53
C LEU A 652 15.93 -57.30 -28.04
N PRO A 653 14.86 -56.49 -28.19
CA PRO A 653 14.87 -55.38 -29.15
C PRO A 653 15.66 -54.15 -28.68
N ARG A 654 16.43 -53.57 -29.60
CA ARG A 654 17.01 -52.23 -29.47
C ARG A 654 16.27 -51.23 -30.36
N SER A 655 16.07 -50.03 -29.82
CA SER A 655 15.32 -48.93 -30.44
C SER A 655 15.99 -48.39 -31.70
N CYS A 656 15.19 -48.03 -32.70
CA CYS A 656 15.63 -47.35 -33.90
C CYS A 656 15.43 -45.83 -33.77
N THR A 657 16.51 -45.07 -33.63
CA THR A 657 16.52 -43.61 -33.83
C THR A 657 17.60 -43.25 -34.83
N HIS A 658 17.23 -42.97 -36.08
CA HIS A 658 18.16 -42.53 -37.12
C HIS A 658 17.69 -41.21 -37.75
N VAL A 659 17.89 -40.11 -37.02
CA VAL A 659 17.74 -38.76 -37.57
C VAL A 659 18.96 -38.44 -38.44
N ARG A 660 18.74 -38.08 -39.70
CA ARG A 660 19.79 -37.52 -40.57
C ARG A 660 19.91 -36.03 -40.28
N ILE A 661 21.07 -35.58 -39.82
CA ILE A 661 21.39 -34.15 -39.67
C ILE A 661 22.08 -33.64 -40.94
N CYS A 662 21.73 -32.42 -41.35
CA CYS A 662 22.16 -31.82 -42.61
C CYS A 662 23.61 -31.27 -42.56
N GLN A 663 24.18 -30.99 -43.74
CA GLN A 663 25.63 -30.98 -43.97
C GLN A 663 26.35 -29.65 -43.69
N GLU A 664 25.78 -28.74 -42.88
CA GLU A 664 26.34 -27.38 -42.67
C GLU A 664 27.08 -27.19 -41.33
N CYS A 665 26.99 -28.14 -40.39
CA CYS A 665 27.68 -28.03 -39.08
C CYS A 665 29.17 -28.43 -39.09
N ARG A 666 29.80 -28.66 -40.26
CA ARG A 666 31.17 -29.20 -40.36
C ARG A 666 32.28 -28.15 -40.57
N ARG A 667 32.00 -26.85 -40.35
CA ARG A 667 32.92 -25.75 -40.67
C ARG A 667 33.40 -24.89 -39.48
N ILE A 668 32.99 -25.21 -38.24
CA ILE A 668 33.38 -24.46 -37.03
C ILE A 668 33.98 -25.43 -35.97
N GLN A 669 34.92 -26.27 -36.40
CA GLN A 669 35.62 -27.19 -35.48
C GLN A 669 37.13 -27.36 -35.78
N SER A 670 37.71 -26.44 -36.57
CA SER A 670 39.13 -26.44 -36.95
C SER A 670 39.97 -25.38 -36.21
N LEU A 671 39.48 -24.81 -35.10
CA LEU A 671 40.16 -23.78 -34.31
C LEU A 671 40.05 -24.03 -32.79
N ARG A 672 40.45 -25.22 -32.32
CA ARG A 672 40.93 -25.42 -30.93
C ARG A 672 41.57 -26.81 -30.72
N SER A 673 42.89 -26.87 -30.87
CA SER A 673 43.73 -27.95 -30.30
C SER A 673 45.17 -27.46 -30.15
N GLY A 674 45.61 -27.26 -28.90
CA GLY A 674 46.94 -26.76 -28.55
C GLY A 674 47.09 -26.57 -27.03
N THR A 675 47.57 -27.63 -26.36
CA THR A 675 48.70 -27.66 -25.39
C THR A 675 49.03 -26.39 -24.55
N GLY A 676 49.32 -26.44 -23.24
CA GLY A 676 49.36 -27.54 -22.25
C GLY A 676 50.27 -27.22 -21.03
N SER A 677 49.79 -27.50 -19.80
CA SER A 677 50.50 -27.73 -18.49
C SER A 677 51.62 -26.80 -17.98
N THR A 678 51.53 -26.30 -16.72
CA THR A 678 52.48 -26.63 -15.60
C THR A 678 52.17 -26.01 -14.21
N ARG A 679 52.35 -26.83 -13.15
CA ARG A 679 52.72 -26.53 -11.72
C ARG A 679 51.78 -25.78 -10.74
N ILE A 680 52.04 -26.01 -9.44
CA ILE A 680 51.18 -26.01 -8.22
C ILE A 680 52.14 -25.98 -6.97
N PRO A 681 51.85 -25.54 -5.71
CA PRO A 681 50.82 -24.65 -5.06
C PRO A 681 51.54 -23.49 -4.25
N PRO A 682 51.23 -23.09 -2.97
CA PRO A 682 49.96 -22.92 -2.20
C PRO A 682 49.74 -21.52 -1.52
N SER A 683 48.53 -21.35 -0.93
CA SER A 683 48.21 -20.64 0.34
C SER A 683 47.59 -19.22 0.37
N SER A 684 46.77 -19.02 1.42
CA SER A 684 46.20 -17.79 2.01
C SER A 684 45.14 -16.95 1.24
N ALA A 685 44.10 -16.56 1.97
CA ALA A 685 43.05 -15.60 1.56
C ALA A 685 43.51 -14.13 1.83
N PRO A 686 42.86 -13.09 1.28
CA PRO A 686 41.64 -12.57 1.91
C PRO A 686 40.57 -11.96 0.95
N LEU A 687 39.51 -11.42 1.56
CA LEU A 687 38.30 -10.80 0.98
C LEU A 687 38.56 -9.60 0.02
N PRO A 688 37.64 -9.30 -0.91
CA PRO A 688 37.63 -8.02 -1.65
C PRO A 688 37.31 -6.83 -0.73
N ARG A 689 38.01 -5.71 -0.95
CA ARG A 689 37.80 -4.45 -0.20
C ARG A 689 36.65 -3.63 -0.79
N LEU A 690 35.89 -2.96 0.07
CA LEU A 690 35.01 -1.85 -0.29
C LEU A 690 35.83 -0.62 -0.72
N PRO A 691 35.32 0.25 -1.62
CA PRO A 691 35.94 1.52 -1.95
C PRO A 691 35.85 2.52 -0.77
N PRO A 692 36.82 3.46 -0.64
CA PRO A 692 36.83 4.43 0.44
C PRO A 692 35.79 5.56 0.23
N PRO A 693 35.31 6.21 1.31
CA PRO A 693 34.46 7.40 1.21
C PRO A 693 35.26 8.64 0.78
N PRO A 694 34.61 9.66 0.17
CA PRO A 694 35.25 10.93 -0.13
C PRO A 694 35.60 11.71 1.15
N ALA A 695 36.71 12.46 1.11
CA ALA A 695 37.25 13.21 2.24
C ALA A 695 36.48 14.53 2.50
N PRO A 696 36.48 15.04 3.75
CA PRO A 696 35.81 16.30 4.09
C PRO A 696 36.60 17.53 3.63
N SER A 697 35.91 18.51 3.06
CA SER A 697 36.47 19.83 2.77
C SER A 697 36.38 20.74 3.99
N SER A 698 37.49 20.94 4.71
CA SER A 698 37.59 21.91 5.80
C SER A 698 38.38 23.15 5.37
N SER A 699 37.79 24.32 5.63
CA SER A 699 38.44 25.62 5.93
C SER A 699 39.58 26.13 5.04
N ASN A 700 39.41 27.36 4.54
CA ASN A 700 40.42 28.39 4.80
C ASN A 700 39.72 29.68 5.25
N THR A 701 40.14 30.16 6.41
CA THR A 701 39.99 31.54 6.87
C THR A 701 41.03 32.41 6.21
N ASP A 702 40.70 33.66 5.89
CA ASP A 702 41.67 34.75 5.91
C ASP A 702 40.97 36.03 6.42
N SER A 703 41.74 36.89 7.08
CA SER A 703 41.24 38.06 7.82
C SER A 703 42.05 39.30 7.49
N GLU A 704 41.39 40.33 6.96
CA GLU A 704 41.80 41.76 6.89
C GLU A 704 40.62 42.51 6.21
N GLY A 705 40.23 43.74 6.54
CA GLY A 705 40.65 44.65 7.61
C GLY A 705 40.17 46.08 7.33
N GLY A 706 39.44 46.72 8.26
CA GLY A 706 39.30 48.18 8.35
C GLY A 706 38.03 48.86 7.78
N GLY A 707 37.53 49.86 8.52
CA GLY A 707 36.68 50.96 8.01
C GLY A 707 35.19 50.98 8.43
N GLY A 708 34.85 51.76 9.47
CA GLY A 708 33.45 52.17 9.77
C GLY A 708 33.05 53.45 9.00
N PRO A 709 32.04 54.25 9.47
CA PRO A 709 31.20 54.08 10.65
C PRO A 709 29.67 54.36 10.46
N SER A 710 28.89 53.97 11.47
CA SER A 710 27.62 54.58 11.97
C SER A 710 26.35 54.76 11.08
N PRO A 711 25.13 54.62 11.66
CA PRO A 711 23.86 54.58 10.90
C PRO A 711 22.93 55.81 11.05
N ARG A 712 22.09 56.04 10.03
CA ARG A 712 20.83 56.84 9.99
C ARG A 712 20.26 56.72 8.57
N GLN A 713 18.95 56.72 8.26
CA GLN A 713 17.71 56.81 9.05
C GLN A 713 16.53 56.33 8.14
N LEU A 714 15.27 56.52 8.60
CA LEU A 714 13.98 56.29 7.90
C LEU A 714 13.46 54.83 7.85
N HIS A 715 12.21 54.53 8.24
CA HIS A 715 11.27 55.26 9.13
C HIS A 715 10.20 54.28 9.67
N HIS A 716 9.73 54.46 10.90
CA HIS A 716 8.58 53.71 11.46
C HIS A 716 7.24 54.16 10.83
N SER A 717 6.24 53.26 10.75
CA SER A 717 5.06 53.26 11.66
C SER A 717 3.90 52.32 11.27
N THR A 718 3.19 51.85 12.30
CA THR A 718 1.93 51.06 12.36
C THR A 718 0.87 51.86 13.18
N PRO A 719 -0.34 51.35 13.55
CA PRO A 719 -1.43 50.65 12.83
C PRO A 719 -2.72 51.55 12.81
N PRO A 720 -3.88 51.31 13.50
CA PRO A 720 -4.85 50.19 13.55
C PRO A 720 -6.36 50.57 13.32
N SER A 721 -7.27 49.57 13.40
CA SER A 721 -8.68 49.68 13.95
C SER A 721 -9.81 50.33 13.08
N LEU A 722 -11.13 50.11 13.22
CA LEU A 722 -12.04 49.03 13.74
C LEU A 722 -13.54 49.36 13.33
N TRP A 723 -14.52 48.50 13.68
CA TRP A 723 -16.01 48.75 13.83
C TRP A 723 -17.01 48.83 12.63
N THR A 724 -17.74 47.71 12.42
CA THR A 724 -19.23 47.49 12.40
C THR A 724 -20.30 48.15 11.47
N HIS A 725 -21.38 47.34 11.30
CA HIS A 725 -22.83 47.62 11.08
C HIS A 725 -23.44 47.46 9.65
N ALA A 726 -24.73 47.07 9.65
CA ALA A 726 -25.61 46.65 8.52
C ALA A 726 -26.76 47.69 8.33
N PRO A 727 -27.98 47.41 7.78
CA PRO A 727 -28.48 46.40 6.81
C PRO A 727 -29.33 47.02 5.65
N THR A 728 -29.91 46.23 4.74
CA THR A 728 -31.17 46.47 3.94
C THR A 728 -31.44 45.23 3.06
N THR A 729 -32.46 44.38 3.30
CA THR A 729 -33.91 44.42 2.97
C THR A 729 -34.32 44.14 1.50
N GLU A 730 -35.07 43.04 1.32
CA GLU A 730 -36.12 42.78 0.31
C GLU A 730 -35.70 42.67 -1.19
N GLN A 731 -36.40 41.94 -2.07
CA GLN A 731 -37.78 41.42 -2.04
C GLN A 731 -37.98 40.10 -2.85
N HIS A 732 -39.20 39.57 -2.84
CA HIS A 732 -39.72 38.37 -3.52
C HIS A 732 -39.48 38.33 -5.08
N GLN A 733 -39.72 37.25 -5.86
CA GLN A 733 -40.74 36.19 -5.74
C GLN A 733 -40.51 34.96 -6.65
N HIS A 734 -41.25 33.87 -6.35
CA HIS A 734 -41.36 32.61 -7.11
C HIS A 734 -41.58 32.73 -8.64
N ARG A 735 -41.03 31.78 -9.42
CA ARG A 735 -41.78 30.61 -9.98
C ARG A 735 -40.96 29.70 -10.92
N SER A 736 -40.99 28.39 -10.62
CA SER A 736 -40.91 27.29 -11.63
C SER A 736 -42.26 27.20 -12.40
N PRO A 737 -42.47 26.43 -13.50
CA PRO A 737 -41.76 25.22 -14.01
C PRO A 737 -41.34 25.38 -15.50
N GLY A 738 -40.93 24.40 -16.33
CA GLY A 738 -40.64 22.96 -16.25
C GLY A 738 -40.74 22.30 -17.66
N ARG A 739 -40.54 20.97 -17.74
CA ARG A 739 -40.87 20.04 -18.87
C ARG A 739 -40.03 20.00 -20.18
N THR A 740 -39.27 18.89 -20.29
CA THR A 740 -39.30 17.83 -21.35
C THR A 740 -39.07 18.10 -22.85
N GLY A 741 -38.21 17.24 -23.45
CA GLY A 741 -38.03 16.99 -24.90
C GLY A 741 -36.53 16.99 -25.25
N LEU A 742 -35.82 15.92 -25.60
CA LEU A 742 -36.10 14.60 -26.21
C LEU A 742 -36.34 14.64 -27.75
N ARG A 743 -35.24 14.34 -28.49
CA ARG A 743 -35.01 14.19 -29.95
C ARG A 743 -33.99 15.23 -30.48
N ALA A 744 -33.17 14.95 -31.49
CA ALA A 744 -32.72 13.69 -32.11
C ALA A 744 -31.48 13.98 -32.99
N MET A 745 -30.85 12.93 -33.54
CA MET A 745 -29.75 13.04 -34.51
C MET A 745 -30.12 13.90 -35.74
N ALA A 746 -29.13 14.64 -36.25
CA ALA A 746 -29.07 15.05 -37.64
C ALA A 746 -27.67 14.77 -38.19
N TRP A 747 -27.59 13.96 -39.25
CA TRP A 747 -26.39 13.86 -40.09
C TRP A 747 -26.27 15.13 -40.94
N GLY A 748 -25.05 15.66 -41.07
CA GLY A 748 -24.70 16.70 -42.04
C GLY A 748 -23.41 16.31 -42.74
N GLY A 749 -23.49 16.02 -44.04
CA GLY A 749 -22.33 15.64 -44.87
C GLY A 749 -21.77 16.80 -45.68
N GLY A 750 -20.54 16.63 -46.16
CA GLY A 750 -19.80 17.57 -47.00
C GLY A 750 -18.41 17.87 -46.42
N GLY A 751 -17.31 17.84 -47.18
CA GLY A 751 -17.16 17.46 -48.58
C GLY A 751 -15.96 18.14 -49.24
N GLY A 752 -15.01 17.33 -49.74
CA GLY A 752 -14.02 17.75 -50.74
C GLY A 752 -12.66 18.28 -50.25
N GLY A 753 -11.64 18.09 -51.09
CA GLY A 753 -10.46 18.96 -51.14
C GLY A 753 -9.13 18.36 -50.69
N GLY A 754 -8.53 17.49 -51.52
CA GLY A 754 -7.21 16.90 -51.25
C GLY A 754 -6.01 17.86 -51.27
N GLY A 755 -4.87 17.34 -50.82
CA GLY A 755 -3.58 18.03 -50.82
C GLY A 755 -2.54 17.24 -50.02
N GLY A 756 -1.83 16.32 -50.67
CA GLY A 756 -0.76 15.57 -50.03
C GLY A 756 0.61 16.21 -50.25
N CYS A 757 1.51 16.09 -49.28
CA CYS A 757 2.95 16.04 -49.55
C CYS A 757 3.69 15.31 -48.43
N TRP A 758 4.84 14.71 -48.78
CA TRP A 758 5.65 13.89 -47.89
C TRP A 758 6.52 14.72 -46.94
N GLY A 759 6.83 14.16 -45.77
CA GLY A 759 7.81 14.71 -44.84
C GLY A 759 8.10 13.73 -43.70
N GLY A 760 9.01 12.78 -43.91
CA GLY A 760 9.45 11.85 -42.86
C GLY A 760 10.59 12.43 -42.04
N VAL A 761 10.51 12.30 -40.71
CA VAL A 761 11.68 12.43 -39.82
C VAL A 761 11.68 11.25 -38.85
N VAL A 762 12.80 10.52 -38.85
CA VAL A 762 13.12 9.50 -37.85
C VAL A 762 13.70 10.22 -36.64
N GLN A 763 13.22 9.91 -35.43
CA GLN A 763 14.01 10.18 -34.22
C GLN A 763 13.79 9.11 -33.15
N THR A 764 14.74 8.17 -33.13
CA THR A 764 15.06 7.32 -31.99
C THR A 764 15.66 8.16 -30.85
N THR A 765 15.26 7.91 -29.61
CA THR A 765 16.11 8.16 -28.44
C THR A 765 15.65 7.33 -27.25
N ASP A 766 16.38 6.26 -26.95
CA ASP A 766 16.38 5.65 -25.62
C ASP A 766 17.09 6.59 -24.64
N ILE A 767 16.49 6.85 -23.47
CA ILE A 767 17.25 7.17 -22.25
C ILE A 767 16.58 6.47 -21.06
N CYS A 768 17.20 5.39 -20.58
CA CYS A 768 17.10 4.96 -19.19
C CYS A 768 18.28 5.56 -18.41
N ALA A 769 18.01 6.29 -17.32
CA ALA A 769 19.03 6.62 -16.32
C ALA A 769 18.40 6.92 -14.95
N ALA A 770 18.55 5.95 -14.04
CA ALA A 770 18.62 6.02 -12.58
C ALA A 770 18.12 7.25 -11.79
N GLN A 771 17.28 6.95 -10.79
CA GLN A 771 17.58 7.32 -9.40
C GLN A 771 17.31 6.12 -8.48
#